data_AF-A0A8C9DUZ2-F1
#
_entry.id   AF-A0A8C9DUZ2-F1
#
_cell.length_a   1.000
_cell.length_b   1.000
_cell.length_c   1.000
_cell.angle_alpha   90.00
_cell.angle_beta   90.00
_cell.angle_gamma   90.00
#
_symmetry.space_group_name_H-M   'P 1'
#
loop_
_entity.id
_entity.type
_entity.pdbx_description
1 polymer ?
#
loop_
_entity_poly.entity_id
_entity_poly.type
_entity_poly.pdbx_seq_one_letter_code
_entity_poly.pdbx_strand_id
1 'polypeptide(L)'
;MQRIHRSLDIEGGDSDRKVAHGELEGVQLLMEDVLSSYHMTTEGAPGRQATLYRNTQPDWSKVPGFRSQFRSSPKASKLLEGPCDAVKSLALLRSFLILWKQLEVLKEHWGRLRLQSQDINSVSLYKRFLELYESDILYPSMKVLARQMGKEDEFEVLTINSQSILPPKGASEIEIKAQQLQKILENCEIHMIQEVLTKVNREMTLVLSEKSKQECTLPTDLWKHQVMKENLSVIRPQIVEKFTQRLMEDYQDGGLEVTFRKDHLEACLLSLGCDVMARERSNFETYSMCYEHVLQHATQRLHQKEQELDAIRRSQGPPEDHAGQVAELSHDMIMEITALRAQLTDLEEENLNLKKQIRKEVQEEYEALVQALFVTCLHIKEKLEESQFNLIQNVCELIGEVRTEGIDNMKDLKKKWGSARPDEGRKENPAKEQLWALEQDNCSLAALVCKVRSLGHWRLAAQQAHFRAQLSRAEKESIQSKKEYLSIKLMAEQEVGLLRQQLLALRQALARAQADNVTMWKQQDDQAQWLKELEHRVTQEALTRQQLDVMKTSSMEKLLEDVGQKEQQLQLLTEEAERASKLGRLQQKRMRRELQQMRSRLAQERSVKLDAFQRVEELQSQLNDAERSSVQMSSPGGFVSRAQYSLSSASTSSRYSQQCCLKTNLTGSKMARRIPRPKTVPIKYKKRIDDVFLPSVAENVQLTAFQVQTAPSRIPFRPDW
;
A
#
# COMPACT_ATOMS: atom_id res chain seq x y z
N MET A 1 28.51 -4.39 -41.87
CA MET A 1 28.28 -5.18 -40.64
C MET A 1 26.83 -5.17 -40.19
N GLN A 2 26.32 -4.18 -39.43
CA GLN A 2 24.92 -4.25 -38.95
C GLN A 2 23.85 -4.23 -40.06
N ARG A 3 24.13 -3.61 -41.22
CA ARG A 3 23.28 -3.73 -42.42
C ARG A 3 23.36 -5.13 -43.01
N ILE A 4 24.55 -5.59 -43.43
CA ILE A 4 24.82 -7.01 -43.78
C ILE A 4 24.05 -8.02 -42.90
N HIS A 5 24.05 -7.86 -41.56
CA HIS A 5 23.29 -8.74 -40.65
C HIS A 5 21.77 -8.63 -40.86
N ARG A 6 21.18 -7.42 -40.81
CA ARG A 6 19.75 -7.19 -41.09
C ARG A 6 19.33 -7.64 -42.49
N SER A 7 20.24 -7.68 -43.46
CA SER A 7 20.03 -8.18 -44.83
C SER A 7 20.18 -9.70 -44.98
N LEU A 8 20.65 -10.41 -43.94
CA LEU A 8 20.78 -11.87 -43.89
C LEU A 8 19.70 -12.52 -43.00
N ASP A 9 19.20 -11.80 -41.99
CA ASP A 9 18.20 -12.30 -41.02
C ASP A 9 16.73 -12.16 -41.53
N ILE A 10 16.53 -11.81 -42.80
CA ILE A 10 15.23 -11.77 -43.48
C ILE A 10 15.31 -12.66 -44.72
N GLU A 11 14.23 -13.38 -45.06
CA GLU A 11 14.12 -14.19 -46.29
C GLU A 11 14.09 -13.31 -47.56
N GLY A 12 15.26 -12.74 -47.88
CA GLY A 12 15.42 -11.66 -48.84
C GLY A 12 15.38 -12.07 -50.32
N GLY A 13 14.86 -11.16 -51.13
CA GLY A 13 14.78 -11.31 -52.58
C GLY A 13 16.11 -11.09 -53.30
N ASP A 14 16.07 -11.20 -54.63
CA ASP A 14 17.24 -10.97 -55.50
C ASP A 14 17.73 -9.50 -55.53
N SER A 15 17.00 -8.57 -54.88
CA SER A 15 17.48 -7.23 -54.54
C SER A 15 18.51 -7.28 -53.41
N ASP A 16 18.21 -8.01 -52.35
CA ASP A 16 18.85 -7.86 -51.04
C ASP A 16 20.21 -8.56 -51.04
N ARG A 17 20.32 -9.66 -51.81
CA ARG A 17 21.58 -10.32 -52.16
C ARG A 17 22.55 -9.39 -52.90
N LYS A 18 22.06 -8.52 -53.79
CA LYS A 18 22.89 -7.57 -54.54
C LYS A 18 23.36 -6.42 -53.66
N VAL A 19 22.51 -5.95 -52.72
CA VAL A 19 22.91 -5.00 -51.68
C VAL A 19 23.98 -5.61 -50.77
N ALA A 20 23.80 -6.85 -50.31
CA ALA A 20 24.78 -7.55 -49.49
C ALA A 20 26.12 -7.77 -50.21
N HIS A 21 26.10 -8.13 -51.51
CA HIS A 21 27.29 -8.28 -52.33
C HIS A 21 28.03 -6.94 -52.51
N GLY A 22 27.30 -5.83 -52.73
CA GLY A 22 27.90 -4.49 -52.80
C GLY A 22 28.47 -4.00 -51.46
N GLU A 23 27.83 -4.30 -50.32
CA GLU A 23 28.41 -4.02 -49.01
C GLU A 23 29.66 -4.88 -48.73
N LEU A 24 29.74 -6.12 -49.24
CA LEU A 24 30.92 -6.97 -49.15
C LEU A 24 32.09 -6.48 -50.02
N GLU A 25 31.83 -6.11 -51.28
CA GLU A 25 32.83 -5.49 -52.17
C GLU A 25 33.37 -4.18 -51.57
N GLY A 26 32.50 -3.34 -50.99
CA GLY A 26 32.91 -2.13 -50.28
C GLY A 26 33.82 -2.41 -49.07
N VAL A 27 33.58 -3.49 -48.32
CA VAL A 27 34.47 -3.93 -47.23
C VAL A 27 35.80 -4.44 -47.78
N GLN A 28 35.80 -5.18 -48.89
CA GLN A 28 37.03 -5.67 -49.54
C GLN A 28 37.91 -4.51 -50.01
N LEU A 29 37.35 -3.52 -50.71
CA LEU A 29 38.09 -2.35 -51.19
C LEU A 29 38.73 -1.54 -50.05
N LEU A 30 38.03 -1.39 -48.91
CA LEU A 30 38.60 -0.76 -47.70
C LEU A 30 39.73 -1.59 -47.08
N MET A 31 39.66 -2.92 -47.13
CA MET A 31 40.74 -3.80 -46.67
C MET A 31 41.96 -3.74 -47.61
N GLU A 32 41.76 -3.59 -48.92
CA GLU A 32 42.82 -3.43 -49.92
C GLU A 32 43.50 -2.04 -49.82
N ASP A 33 42.76 -0.97 -49.54
CA ASP A 33 43.31 0.36 -49.25
C ASP A 33 44.13 0.37 -47.95
N VAL A 34 43.64 -0.26 -46.89
CA VAL A 34 44.37 -0.43 -45.62
C VAL A 34 45.71 -1.15 -45.79
N LEU A 35 45.77 -2.18 -46.64
CA LEU A 35 47.03 -2.85 -46.99
C LEU A 35 47.95 -1.95 -47.83
N SER A 36 47.39 -1.25 -48.82
CA SER A 36 48.12 -0.34 -49.71
C SER A 36 48.77 0.82 -48.92
N SER A 37 48.03 1.39 -47.96
CA SER A 37 48.51 2.42 -47.04
C SER A 37 49.71 1.96 -46.21
N TYR A 38 49.69 0.72 -45.71
CA TYR A 38 50.81 0.16 -44.94
C TYR A 38 52.10 0.14 -45.76
N HIS A 39 52.06 -0.39 -46.99
CA HIS A 39 53.24 -0.44 -47.86
C HIS A 39 53.85 0.95 -48.12
N MET A 40 53.02 1.97 -48.35
CA MET A 40 53.45 3.35 -48.61
C MET A 40 54.11 4.03 -47.39
N THR A 41 53.80 3.61 -46.16
CA THR A 41 54.44 4.18 -44.95
C THR A 41 55.83 3.58 -44.65
N THR A 42 56.11 2.34 -45.08
CA THR A 42 57.39 1.66 -44.78
C THR A 42 58.63 2.27 -45.46
N GLU A 43 58.49 2.96 -46.59
CA GLU A 43 59.61 3.66 -47.26
C GLU A 43 59.68 5.17 -46.89
N GLY A 44 58.77 5.65 -46.02
CA GLY A 44 58.46 7.06 -45.84
C GLY A 44 58.86 7.71 -44.50
N ALA A 45 60.14 8.08 -44.38
CA ALA A 45 60.62 9.12 -43.45
C ALA A 45 60.62 8.73 -41.92
N PRO A 46 60.98 9.63 -40.96
CA PRO A 46 62.03 9.28 -39.98
C PRO A 46 61.54 9.21 -38.51
N GLY A 47 62.41 8.69 -37.65
CA GLY A 47 62.08 8.39 -36.26
C GLY A 47 61.66 9.59 -35.40
N ARG A 48 60.55 9.42 -34.67
CA ARG A 48 60.17 10.26 -33.53
C ARG A 48 60.18 9.39 -32.27
N GLN A 49 61.07 9.70 -31.33
CA GLN A 49 61.36 8.86 -30.17
C GLN A 49 60.22 8.86 -29.15
N ALA A 50 59.79 7.69 -28.71
CA ALA A 50 59.08 7.55 -27.45
C ALA A 50 60.09 7.77 -26.31
N THR A 51 59.84 8.75 -25.45
CA THR A 51 60.71 9.07 -24.32
C THR A 51 60.53 8.04 -23.21
N LEU A 52 61.41 7.04 -23.16
CA LEU A 52 61.62 6.22 -21.96
C LEU A 52 62.93 6.62 -21.27
N TYR A 53 62.92 6.68 -19.94
CA TYR A 53 63.96 7.31 -19.16
C TYR A 53 65.16 6.37 -18.93
N ARG A 54 66.31 6.75 -19.50
CA ARG A 54 67.69 6.52 -19.02
C ARG A 54 67.99 5.22 -18.26
N ASN A 55 68.87 4.38 -18.82
CA ASN A 55 70.12 3.99 -18.14
C ASN A 55 71.22 3.45 -19.09
N THR A 56 72.47 3.84 -18.78
CA THR A 56 73.76 3.22 -19.14
C THR A 56 74.16 3.09 -20.64
N GLN A 57 75.03 4.01 -21.07
CA GLN A 57 75.98 3.95 -22.20
C GLN A 57 77.12 2.92 -21.98
N PRO A 58 78.04 2.65 -22.95
CA PRO A 58 78.04 2.86 -24.41
C PRO A 58 78.40 1.50 -25.13
N ASP A 59 79.19 1.29 -26.21
CA ASP A 59 79.98 2.11 -27.15
C ASP A 59 80.40 1.34 -28.44
N TRP A 60 81.02 2.04 -29.42
CA TRP A 60 81.98 1.61 -30.48
C TRP A 60 81.67 0.39 -31.43
N SER A 61 82.03 0.40 -32.73
CA SER A 61 82.53 1.47 -33.63
C SER A 61 82.57 1.06 -35.13
N LYS A 62 82.59 2.08 -36.01
CA LYS A 62 83.14 2.14 -37.41
C LYS A 62 82.46 1.29 -38.51
N VAL A 63 81.99 1.80 -39.68
CA VAL A 63 82.48 2.81 -40.67
C VAL A 63 83.59 2.25 -41.60
N PRO A 64 83.54 2.37 -42.96
CA PRO A 64 82.40 2.64 -43.86
C PRO A 64 82.33 1.83 -45.19
N GLY A 65 81.12 1.83 -45.79
CA GLY A 65 80.77 2.07 -47.21
C GLY A 65 81.63 1.66 -48.42
N PHE A 66 80.93 1.26 -49.50
CA PHE A 66 81.21 1.73 -50.86
C PHE A 66 79.89 1.96 -51.63
N ARG A 67 79.84 2.96 -52.52
CA ARG A 67 78.65 3.30 -53.33
C ARG A 67 78.84 2.82 -54.76
N SER A 68 77.89 2.05 -55.29
CA SER A 68 77.82 1.67 -56.70
C SER A 68 76.47 2.09 -57.30
N GLN A 69 76.48 2.56 -58.55
CA GLN A 69 75.29 2.98 -59.28
C GLN A 69 74.91 1.91 -60.29
N PHE A 70 73.65 1.47 -60.34
CA PHE A 70 73.01 1.06 -61.59
C PHE A 70 71.51 1.39 -61.56
N ARG A 71 70.96 1.76 -62.72
CA ARG A 71 69.57 2.21 -62.87
C ARG A 71 68.81 1.23 -63.76
N SER A 72 67.74 0.66 -63.21
CA SER A 72 66.60 0.03 -63.91
C SER A 72 66.88 -0.97 -65.04
N SER A 73 66.54 -2.25 -64.80
CA SER A 73 65.74 -3.02 -65.77
C SER A 73 64.75 -3.93 -65.02
N PRO A 74 63.50 -4.08 -65.47
CA PRO A 74 62.50 -4.86 -64.73
C PRO A 74 62.42 -6.31 -65.21
N LYS A 75 62.67 -7.29 -64.32
CA LYS A 75 62.17 -8.68 -64.47
C LYS A 75 62.30 -9.52 -63.19
N ALA A 76 61.16 -10.08 -62.78
CA ALA A 76 61.02 -11.35 -62.05
C ALA A 76 61.88 -11.60 -60.79
N SER A 77 61.60 -10.89 -59.70
CA SER A 77 61.93 -11.34 -58.33
C SER A 77 60.74 -12.09 -57.71
N LYS A 78 60.42 -13.30 -58.21
CA LYS A 78 59.69 -14.30 -57.42
C LYS A 78 60.69 -14.91 -56.43
N LEU A 79 60.23 -15.25 -55.22
CA LEU A 79 61.07 -15.51 -54.02
C LEU A 79 61.87 -14.24 -53.65
N LEU A 80 61.58 -13.55 -52.55
CA LEU A 80 61.51 -14.09 -51.18
C LEU A 80 60.41 -13.39 -50.34
N GLU A 81 59.14 -13.67 -50.63
CA GLU A 81 58.03 -13.26 -49.76
C GLU A 81 58.01 -14.16 -48.52
N GLY A 82 58.56 -13.67 -47.42
CA GLY A 82 58.70 -14.43 -46.18
C GLY A 82 57.35 -14.59 -45.45
N PRO A 83 57.09 -15.71 -44.74
CA PRO A 83 55.85 -15.92 -43.99
C PRO A 83 55.47 -14.78 -43.02
N CYS A 84 56.48 -14.03 -42.55
CA CYS A 84 56.30 -12.85 -41.70
C CYS A 84 55.39 -11.76 -42.32
N ASP A 85 55.43 -11.51 -43.63
CA ASP A 85 54.68 -10.38 -44.19
C ASP A 85 53.20 -10.71 -44.42
N ALA A 86 52.89 -11.96 -44.79
CA ALA A 86 51.51 -12.48 -44.75
C ALA A 86 50.94 -12.49 -43.31
N VAL A 87 51.76 -12.83 -42.30
CA VAL A 87 51.33 -12.80 -40.89
C VAL A 87 51.12 -11.36 -40.39
N LYS A 88 51.96 -10.40 -40.80
CA LYS A 88 51.78 -8.96 -40.48
C LYS A 88 50.53 -8.38 -41.14
N SER A 89 50.31 -8.64 -42.43
CA SER A 89 49.14 -8.12 -43.16
C SER A 89 47.84 -8.68 -42.59
N LEU A 90 47.78 -9.97 -42.27
CA LEU A 90 46.67 -10.58 -41.54
C LEU A 90 46.48 -9.97 -40.13
N ALA A 91 47.55 -9.64 -39.43
CA ALA A 91 47.47 -8.97 -38.12
C ALA A 91 46.94 -7.52 -38.23
N LEU A 92 47.30 -6.79 -39.28
CA LEU A 92 46.81 -5.44 -39.60
C LEU A 92 45.34 -5.43 -40.01
N LEU A 93 44.93 -6.36 -40.88
CA LEU A 93 43.51 -6.55 -41.22
C LEU A 93 42.71 -6.90 -39.97
N ARG A 94 43.24 -7.78 -39.10
CA ARG A 94 42.60 -8.14 -37.83
C ARG A 94 42.49 -6.96 -36.87
N SER A 95 43.51 -6.12 -36.72
CA SER A 95 43.45 -4.94 -35.85
C SER A 95 42.50 -3.87 -36.40
N PHE A 96 42.48 -3.64 -37.72
CA PHE A 96 41.53 -2.75 -38.39
C PHE A 96 40.08 -3.23 -38.21
N LEU A 97 39.79 -4.52 -38.41
CA LEU A 97 38.44 -5.07 -38.22
C LEU A 97 37.99 -5.02 -36.75
N ILE A 98 38.91 -5.18 -35.78
CA ILE A 98 38.63 -4.96 -34.36
C ILE A 98 38.32 -3.48 -34.09
N LEU A 99 39.15 -2.56 -34.58
CA LEU A 99 38.98 -1.11 -34.44
C LEU A 99 37.63 -0.64 -35.03
N TRP A 100 37.28 -1.11 -36.23
CA TRP A 100 36.01 -0.77 -36.88
C TRP A 100 34.82 -1.37 -36.11
N LYS A 101 34.91 -2.62 -35.64
CA LYS A 101 33.86 -3.21 -34.79
C LYS A 101 33.66 -2.44 -33.48
N GLN A 102 34.76 -2.02 -32.83
CA GLN A 102 34.71 -1.19 -31.63
C GLN A 102 34.06 0.18 -31.93
N LEU A 103 34.43 0.81 -33.05
CA LEU A 103 33.87 2.08 -33.48
C LEU A 103 32.35 2.00 -33.68
N GLU A 104 31.83 1.06 -34.49
CA GLU A 104 30.38 1.01 -34.75
C GLU A 104 29.57 0.67 -33.48
N VAL A 105 30.08 -0.21 -32.61
CA VAL A 105 29.42 -0.52 -31.32
C VAL A 105 29.38 0.70 -30.40
N LEU A 106 30.50 1.42 -30.24
CA LEU A 106 30.53 2.60 -29.36
C LEU A 106 29.75 3.78 -29.95
N LYS A 107 29.73 3.93 -31.27
CA LYS A 107 28.92 4.89 -32.03
C LYS A 107 27.41 4.67 -31.84
N GLU A 108 26.96 3.42 -31.83
CA GLU A 108 25.57 3.07 -31.50
C GLU A 108 25.20 3.45 -30.06
N HIS A 109 26.06 3.11 -29.09
CA HIS A 109 25.85 3.43 -27.67
C HIS A 109 25.88 4.94 -27.40
N TRP A 110 26.82 5.66 -28.02
CA TRP A 110 26.90 7.12 -28.00
C TRP A 110 25.65 7.75 -28.63
N GLY A 111 25.12 7.18 -29.71
CA GLY A 111 23.86 7.60 -30.32
C GLY A 111 22.66 7.47 -29.38
N ARG A 112 22.52 6.33 -28.69
CA ARG A 112 21.48 6.13 -27.65
C ARG A 112 21.62 7.14 -26.50
N LEU A 113 22.84 7.37 -26.00
CA LEU A 113 23.12 8.35 -24.95
C LEU A 113 22.76 9.77 -25.37
N ARG A 114 23.14 10.19 -26.58
CA ARG A 114 22.87 11.55 -27.10
C ARG A 114 21.41 11.82 -27.42
N LEU A 115 20.66 10.82 -27.90
CA LEU A 115 19.24 10.95 -28.24
C LEU A 115 18.29 10.61 -27.08
N GLN A 116 18.81 10.11 -25.96
CA GLN A 116 18.02 9.61 -24.81
C GLN A 116 16.98 8.55 -25.21
N SER A 117 17.19 7.85 -26.32
CA SER A 117 16.26 6.87 -26.88
C SER A 117 16.84 5.46 -26.77
N GLN A 118 15.97 4.49 -26.41
CA GLN A 118 16.38 3.10 -26.23
C GLN A 118 16.81 2.43 -27.54
N ASP A 119 16.35 2.94 -28.68
CA ASP A 119 16.74 2.51 -30.03
C ASP A 119 16.69 3.66 -31.04
N ILE A 120 17.40 3.50 -32.17
CA ILE A 120 17.46 4.46 -33.29
C ILE A 120 16.77 3.87 -34.53
N ASN A 121 15.55 3.35 -34.35
CA ASN A 121 14.82 2.60 -35.39
C ASN A 121 13.97 3.47 -36.34
N SER A 122 13.85 4.78 -36.09
CA SER A 122 13.13 5.71 -36.97
C SER A 122 14.07 6.45 -37.93
N VAL A 123 13.64 6.64 -39.19
CA VAL A 123 14.37 7.39 -40.22
C VAL A 123 14.66 8.85 -39.80
N SER A 124 13.77 9.48 -39.03
CA SER A 124 14.01 10.85 -38.52
C SER A 124 15.07 10.88 -37.42
N LEU A 125 15.04 9.90 -36.50
CA LEU A 125 16.07 9.74 -35.46
C LEU A 125 17.43 9.40 -36.08
N TYR A 126 17.47 8.55 -37.10
CA TYR A 126 18.70 8.20 -37.80
C TYR A 126 19.31 9.40 -38.56
N LYS A 127 18.50 10.26 -39.19
CA LYS A 127 18.99 11.53 -39.75
C LYS A 127 19.57 12.44 -38.67
N ARG A 128 18.85 12.65 -37.57
CA ARG A 128 19.33 13.50 -36.46
C ARG A 128 20.58 12.94 -35.78
N PHE A 129 20.69 11.62 -35.70
CA PHE A 129 21.90 10.91 -35.26
C PHE A 129 23.09 11.18 -36.18
N LEU A 130 22.92 11.14 -37.51
CA LEU A 130 23.98 11.46 -38.46
C LEU A 130 24.42 12.92 -38.35
N GLU A 131 23.49 13.87 -38.29
CA GLU A 131 23.79 15.31 -38.08
C GLU A 131 24.67 15.53 -36.83
N LEU A 132 24.31 14.89 -35.72
CA LEU A 132 25.08 14.98 -34.46
C LEU A 132 26.43 14.23 -34.55
N TYR A 133 26.49 13.08 -35.22
CA TYR A 133 27.75 12.37 -35.44
C TYR A 133 28.71 13.20 -36.30
N GLU A 134 28.18 13.92 -37.31
CA GLU A 134 28.96 14.79 -38.17
C GLU A 134 29.51 16.01 -37.41
N SER A 135 28.71 16.64 -36.54
CA SER A 135 29.13 17.80 -35.72
C SER A 135 30.07 17.45 -34.56
N ASP A 136 29.75 16.40 -33.79
CA ASP A 136 30.38 16.13 -32.49
C ASP A 136 31.56 15.16 -32.59
N ILE A 137 31.57 14.29 -33.61
CA ILE A 137 32.56 13.22 -33.80
C ILE A 137 33.37 13.46 -35.08
N LEU A 138 32.74 13.46 -36.25
CA LEU A 138 33.45 13.41 -37.53
C LEU A 138 34.28 14.67 -37.80
N TYR A 139 33.65 15.86 -37.80
CA TYR A 139 34.37 17.11 -38.06
C TYR A 139 35.50 17.36 -37.05
N PRO A 140 35.31 17.21 -35.71
CA PRO A 140 36.40 17.32 -34.74
C PRO A 140 37.53 16.31 -34.97
N SER A 141 37.20 15.05 -35.30
CA SER A 141 38.21 14.01 -35.57
C SER A 141 39.03 14.33 -36.81
N MET A 142 38.38 14.76 -37.90
CA MET A 142 39.08 15.11 -39.15
C MET A 142 39.91 16.39 -38.97
N LYS A 143 39.45 17.35 -38.17
CA LYS A 143 40.22 18.54 -37.79
C LYS A 143 41.46 18.20 -36.95
N VAL A 144 41.37 17.24 -36.03
CA VAL A 144 42.53 16.74 -35.27
C VAL A 144 43.52 16.00 -36.18
N LEU A 145 43.06 15.20 -37.14
CA LEU A 145 43.94 14.59 -38.16
C LEU A 145 44.61 15.63 -39.06
N ALA A 146 43.87 16.63 -39.53
CA ALA A 146 44.42 17.72 -40.32
C ALA A 146 45.51 18.49 -39.55
N ARG A 147 45.33 18.71 -38.23
CA ARG A 147 46.36 19.24 -37.33
C ARG A 147 47.58 18.34 -37.21
N GLN A 148 47.37 17.04 -36.97
CA GLN A 148 48.46 16.06 -36.84
C GLN A 148 49.31 15.95 -38.11
N MET A 149 48.70 16.12 -39.30
CA MET A 149 49.37 16.13 -40.60
C MET A 149 49.85 17.52 -41.07
N GLY A 150 49.63 18.59 -40.30
CA GLY A 150 50.04 19.96 -40.66
C GLY A 150 49.27 20.58 -41.83
N LYS A 151 48.01 20.15 -42.06
CA LYS A 151 47.13 20.59 -43.17
C LYS A 151 45.79 21.17 -42.68
N GLU A 152 45.78 21.83 -41.51
CA GLU A 152 44.54 22.40 -40.95
C GLU A 152 43.90 23.42 -41.91
N ASP A 153 44.68 24.37 -42.43
CA ASP A 153 44.19 25.42 -43.34
C ASP A 153 43.58 24.84 -44.64
N GLU A 154 44.21 23.82 -45.23
CA GLU A 154 43.67 23.12 -46.41
C GLU A 154 42.32 22.45 -46.08
N PHE A 155 42.21 21.82 -44.91
CA PHE A 155 41.01 21.11 -44.47
C PHE A 155 39.86 22.07 -44.14
N GLU A 156 40.13 23.20 -43.49
CA GLU A 156 39.10 24.22 -43.20
C GLU A 156 38.56 24.85 -44.48
N VAL A 157 39.44 25.24 -45.42
CA VAL A 157 39.05 25.80 -46.72
C VAL A 157 38.26 24.79 -47.56
N LEU A 158 38.62 23.49 -47.52
CA LEU A 158 37.83 22.45 -48.18
C LEU A 158 36.46 22.24 -47.52
N THR A 159 36.38 22.28 -46.19
CA THR A 159 35.11 22.07 -45.45
C THR A 159 34.13 23.23 -45.66
N ILE A 160 34.61 24.48 -45.73
CA ILE A 160 33.77 25.66 -46.00
C ILE A 160 33.12 25.60 -47.40
N ASN A 161 33.80 24.99 -48.37
CA ASN A 161 33.34 24.91 -49.76
C ASN A 161 32.58 23.60 -50.10
N SER A 162 32.49 22.63 -49.18
CA SER A 162 31.94 21.29 -49.45
C SER A 162 30.75 20.97 -48.55
N GLN A 163 29.66 20.46 -49.11
CA GLN A 163 28.50 19.99 -48.33
C GLN A 163 28.74 18.68 -47.56
N SER A 164 29.93 18.08 -47.70
CA SER A 164 30.31 16.80 -47.09
C SER A 164 31.70 16.91 -46.45
N ILE A 165 31.85 16.41 -45.22
CA ILE A 165 33.14 16.36 -44.52
C ILE A 165 34.01 15.27 -45.18
N LEU A 166 34.95 15.68 -46.04
CA LEU A 166 35.91 14.78 -46.68
C LEU A 166 37.15 14.59 -45.79
N PRO A 167 37.77 13.40 -45.75
CA PRO A 167 38.99 13.18 -44.98
C PRO A 167 40.17 14.01 -45.54
N PRO A 168 41.08 14.48 -44.67
CA PRO A 168 42.23 15.27 -45.10
C PRO A 168 43.19 14.44 -45.99
N LYS A 169 43.65 15.04 -47.09
CA LYS A 169 44.39 14.35 -48.16
C LYS A 169 45.66 13.65 -47.65
N GLY A 170 45.62 12.33 -47.58
CA GLY A 170 46.74 11.46 -47.18
C GLY A 170 46.57 10.73 -45.84
N ALA A 171 45.48 10.97 -45.09
CA ALA A 171 45.17 10.16 -43.92
C ALA A 171 44.76 8.73 -44.32
N SER A 172 45.20 7.73 -43.55
CA SER A 172 44.75 6.33 -43.72
C SER A 172 43.37 6.09 -43.09
N GLU A 173 42.62 5.12 -43.61
CA GLU A 173 41.34 4.73 -43.01
C GLU A 173 41.50 4.22 -41.56
N ILE A 174 42.66 3.63 -41.19
CA ILE A 174 42.99 3.27 -39.80
C ILE A 174 42.98 4.52 -38.90
N GLU A 175 43.72 5.57 -39.27
CA GLU A 175 43.83 6.80 -38.49
C GLU A 175 42.48 7.53 -38.40
N ILE A 176 41.70 7.50 -39.48
CA ILE A 176 40.33 8.01 -39.56
C ILE A 176 39.41 7.32 -38.54
N LYS A 177 39.39 5.98 -38.48
CA LYS A 177 38.60 5.25 -37.46
C LYS A 177 39.17 5.46 -36.05
N ALA A 178 40.48 5.52 -35.88
CA ALA A 178 41.12 5.67 -34.57
C ALA A 178 40.79 7.01 -33.91
N GLN A 179 40.85 8.12 -34.64
CA GLN A 179 40.48 9.44 -34.10
C GLN A 179 38.96 9.57 -33.88
N GLN A 180 38.13 8.99 -34.75
CA GLN A 180 36.67 8.90 -34.50
C GLN A 180 36.36 8.12 -33.21
N LEU A 181 37.04 6.98 -32.98
CA LEU A 181 36.89 6.19 -31.76
C LEU A 181 37.34 6.97 -30.51
N GLN A 182 38.51 7.61 -30.57
CA GLN A 182 39.00 8.46 -29.49
C GLN A 182 37.96 9.55 -29.15
N LYS A 183 37.37 10.20 -30.17
CA LYS A 183 36.43 11.29 -29.92
C LYS A 183 35.07 10.84 -29.37
N ILE A 184 34.65 9.61 -29.67
CA ILE A 184 33.48 9.00 -29.02
C ILE A 184 33.78 8.73 -27.53
N LEU A 185 34.96 8.17 -27.22
CA LEU A 185 35.36 7.88 -25.85
C LEU A 185 35.43 9.16 -24.99
N GLU A 186 36.07 10.23 -25.48
CA GLU A 186 36.10 11.55 -24.81
C GLU A 186 34.67 12.07 -24.50
N ASN A 187 33.73 11.94 -25.45
CA ASN A 187 32.35 12.35 -25.25
C ASN A 187 31.58 11.47 -24.26
N CYS A 188 31.87 10.16 -24.20
CA CYS A 188 31.30 9.25 -23.21
C CYS A 188 31.84 9.54 -21.80
N GLU A 189 33.13 9.80 -21.64
CA GLU A 189 33.74 10.22 -20.37
C GLU A 189 33.12 11.53 -19.86
N ILE A 190 32.95 12.53 -20.72
CA ILE A 190 32.27 13.80 -20.38
C ILE A 190 30.83 13.53 -19.90
N HIS A 191 30.09 12.64 -20.54
CA HIS A 191 28.73 12.26 -20.10
C HIS A 191 28.75 11.58 -18.73
N MET A 192 29.67 10.64 -18.49
CA MET A 192 29.80 9.96 -17.19
C MET A 192 30.16 10.93 -16.07
N ILE A 193 31.06 11.89 -16.32
CA ILE A 193 31.41 12.96 -15.37
C ILE A 193 30.19 13.84 -15.07
N GLN A 194 29.43 14.23 -16.09
CA GLN A 194 28.19 15.01 -15.90
C GLN A 194 27.16 14.23 -15.09
N GLU A 195 26.96 12.93 -15.36
CA GLU A 195 26.03 12.09 -14.60
C GLU A 195 26.43 12.00 -13.12
N VAL A 196 27.72 11.75 -12.83
CA VAL A 196 28.25 11.73 -11.45
C VAL A 196 28.03 13.09 -10.76
N LEU A 197 28.30 14.21 -11.43
CA LEU A 197 28.03 15.55 -10.90
C LEU A 197 26.55 15.77 -10.59
N THR A 198 25.62 15.29 -11.44
CA THR A 198 24.18 15.39 -11.13
C THR A 198 23.78 14.54 -9.91
N LYS A 199 24.39 13.36 -9.72
CA LYS A 199 24.17 12.53 -8.53
C LYS A 199 24.70 13.22 -7.27
N VAL A 200 25.95 13.70 -7.29
CA VAL A 200 26.55 14.45 -6.17
C VAL A 200 25.73 15.69 -5.81
N ASN A 201 25.20 16.43 -6.79
CA ASN A 201 24.34 17.59 -6.54
C ASN A 201 22.98 17.21 -5.92
N ARG A 202 22.42 16.04 -6.27
CA ARG A 202 21.20 15.50 -5.60
C ARG A 202 21.51 15.14 -4.15
N GLU A 203 22.59 14.39 -3.89
CA GLU A 203 22.99 14.03 -2.52
C GLU A 203 23.31 15.27 -1.67
N MET A 204 24.02 16.26 -2.21
CA MET A 204 24.25 17.55 -1.54
C MET A 204 22.93 18.25 -1.20
N THR A 205 21.96 18.24 -2.12
CA THR A 205 20.62 18.82 -1.88
C THR A 205 19.87 18.06 -0.78
N LEU A 206 19.94 16.72 -0.77
CA LEU A 206 19.35 15.88 0.28
C LEU A 206 20.01 16.16 1.64
N VAL A 207 21.34 16.19 1.73
CA VAL A 207 22.09 16.50 2.96
C VAL A 207 21.77 17.91 3.48
N LEU A 208 21.65 18.91 2.60
CA LEU A 208 21.21 20.26 2.99
C LEU A 208 19.75 20.27 3.48
N SER A 209 18.87 19.47 2.87
CA SER A 209 17.47 19.32 3.30
C SER A 209 17.30 18.54 4.60
N GLU A 210 18.21 17.63 4.92
CA GLU A 210 18.20 16.89 6.19
C GLU A 210 18.77 17.74 7.32
N LYS A 211 19.86 18.47 7.04
CA LYS A 211 20.44 19.44 7.96
C LYS A 211 19.42 20.51 8.35
N SER A 212 18.63 21.04 7.43
CA SER A 212 17.62 22.07 7.75
C SER A 212 16.44 21.54 8.57
N LYS A 213 16.10 20.25 8.48
CA LYS A 213 15.16 19.60 9.43
C LYS A 213 15.78 19.51 10.83
N GLN A 214 17.07 19.18 10.92
CA GLN A 214 17.76 18.97 12.20
C GLN A 214 18.11 20.29 12.91
N GLU A 215 18.28 21.39 12.17
CA GLU A 215 18.40 22.75 12.72
C GLU A 215 17.07 23.29 13.29
N CYS A 216 15.92 22.63 13.07
CA CYS A 216 14.67 22.94 13.77
C CYS A 216 14.60 22.45 15.24
N THR A 217 15.67 21.86 15.79
CA THR A 217 15.68 21.29 17.14
C THR A 217 16.66 21.96 18.12
N LEU A 218 16.28 23.14 18.63
CA LEU A 218 16.67 23.62 19.96
C LEU A 218 15.58 24.56 20.54
N PRO A 219 14.88 24.22 21.66
CA PRO A 219 13.79 25.04 22.22
C PRO A 219 14.17 26.47 22.62
N THR A 220 15.46 26.75 22.80
CA THR A 220 15.99 28.08 23.13
C THR A 220 15.90 29.09 21.98
N ASP A 221 15.85 28.67 20.72
CA ASP A 221 15.88 29.62 19.59
C ASP A 221 14.51 30.22 19.26
N LEU A 222 13.43 29.65 19.80
CA LEU A 222 12.11 30.29 19.82
C LEU A 222 12.13 31.65 20.54
N TRP A 223 13.03 31.84 21.51
CA TRP A 223 13.20 33.08 22.27
C TRP A 223 14.03 34.14 21.52
N LYS A 224 14.72 33.76 20.43
CA LYS A 224 15.49 34.68 19.58
C LYS A 224 14.65 35.23 18.42
N HIS A 225 13.55 34.58 18.06
CA HIS A 225 12.65 35.09 17.02
C HIS A 225 11.85 36.29 17.52
N GLN A 226 11.91 37.38 16.75
CA GLN A 226 11.48 38.73 17.09
C GLN A 226 9.94 38.93 17.07
N VAL A 227 9.19 37.98 17.64
CA VAL A 227 7.72 37.92 17.57
C VAL A 227 7.06 38.86 18.58
N MET A 228 7.56 38.93 19.81
CA MET A 228 7.04 39.87 20.81
C MET A 228 7.71 41.23 20.68
N LYS A 229 7.19 42.02 19.73
CA LYS A 229 7.43 43.47 19.64
C LYS A 229 6.54 44.24 20.63
N GLU A 230 6.31 43.67 21.82
CA GLU A 230 5.62 44.33 22.92
C GLU A 230 6.56 45.38 23.52
N ASN A 231 6.16 46.65 23.45
CA ASN A 231 6.97 47.75 23.95
C ASN A 231 6.89 47.80 25.49
N LEU A 232 7.60 46.90 26.16
CA LEU A 232 7.78 46.87 27.62
C LEU A 232 8.71 48.02 28.07
N SER A 233 8.30 49.26 27.80
CA SER A 233 8.87 50.44 28.41
C SER A 233 8.46 50.48 29.89
N VAL A 234 9.24 49.79 30.73
CA VAL A 234 9.08 49.83 32.19
C VAL A 234 9.27 51.27 32.64
N ILE A 235 8.17 51.98 32.89
CA ILE A 235 8.17 53.38 33.31
C ILE A 235 8.87 53.45 34.67
N ARG A 236 10.04 54.10 34.73
CA ARG A 236 10.81 54.26 35.98
C ARG A 236 9.90 54.84 37.08
N PRO A 237 9.57 54.07 38.13
CA PRO A 237 8.63 54.55 39.14
C PRO A 237 9.28 55.65 39.97
N GLN A 238 8.74 56.87 39.88
CA GLN A 238 9.23 58.06 40.59
C GLN A 238 8.91 58.04 42.10
N ILE A 239 9.07 56.89 42.75
CA ILE A 239 8.63 56.65 44.13
C ILE A 239 9.59 57.33 45.13
N VAL A 240 10.90 57.25 44.87
CA VAL A 240 11.91 57.91 45.70
C VAL A 240 11.80 59.42 45.53
N GLU A 241 11.62 59.87 44.30
CA GLU A 241 11.47 61.27 43.92
C GLU A 241 10.21 61.89 44.58
N LYS A 242 9.05 61.20 44.56
CA LYS A 242 7.82 61.61 45.27
C LYS A 242 7.96 61.54 46.79
N PHE A 243 8.63 60.52 47.34
CA PHE A 243 8.84 60.41 48.78
C PHE A 243 9.72 61.55 49.31
N THR A 244 10.84 61.84 48.64
CA THR A 244 11.71 62.98 48.97
C THR A 244 10.95 64.29 48.86
N GLN A 245 10.09 64.47 47.85
CA GLN A 245 9.25 65.66 47.77
C GLN A 245 8.33 65.79 48.98
N ARG A 246 7.52 64.78 49.31
CA ARG A 246 6.59 64.82 50.46
C ARG A 246 7.31 65.00 51.80
N LEU A 247 8.44 64.35 52.00
CA LEU A 247 9.24 64.47 53.22
C LEU A 247 9.79 65.91 53.42
N MET A 248 10.07 66.61 52.33
CA MET A 248 10.54 67.99 52.34
C MET A 248 9.40 69.04 52.37
N GLU A 249 8.14 68.64 52.58
CA GLU A 249 7.00 69.57 52.69
C GLU A 249 6.82 70.15 54.12
N ASP A 250 7.19 69.43 55.19
CA ASP A 250 7.07 69.87 56.60
C ASP A 250 8.39 69.80 57.40
N TYR A 251 9.55 69.95 56.74
CA TYR A 251 10.85 69.90 57.43
C TYR A 251 11.09 71.10 58.36
N GLN A 252 11.83 70.89 59.46
CA GLN A 252 12.30 71.94 60.34
C GLN A 252 13.83 72.06 60.25
N ASP A 253 14.31 73.22 59.82
CA ASP A 253 15.73 73.51 59.60
C ASP A 253 16.41 73.96 60.89
N GLY A 254 17.33 73.13 61.40
CA GLY A 254 18.21 73.44 62.54
C GLY A 254 19.61 73.93 62.12
N GLY A 255 19.84 74.23 60.84
CA GLY A 255 21.09 74.75 60.28
C GLY A 255 22.23 73.72 60.13
N LEU A 256 22.38 72.80 61.09
CA LEU A 256 23.29 71.64 61.02
C LEU A 256 22.55 70.30 61.04
N GLU A 257 21.31 70.28 61.54
CA GLU A 257 20.47 69.08 61.61
C GLU A 257 19.07 69.40 61.06
N VAL A 258 18.53 68.52 60.21
CA VAL A 258 17.15 68.61 59.72
C VAL A 258 16.27 67.72 60.59
N THR A 259 15.22 68.28 61.17
CA THR A 259 14.30 67.56 62.05
C THR A 259 12.91 67.46 61.44
N PHE A 260 12.24 66.34 61.68
CA PHE A 260 10.91 66.04 61.16
C PHE A 260 9.95 65.75 62.31
N ARG A 261 8.72 66.25 62.23
CA ARG A 261 7.65 65.87 63.17
C ARG A 261 7.34 64.40 62.97
N LYS A 262 7.28 63.64 64.07
CA LYS A 262 7.04 62.18 64.06
C LYS A 262 5.82 61.81 63.21
N ASP A 263 4.70 62.48 63.43
CA ASP A 263 3.42 62.20 62.78
C ASP A 263 3.48 62.43 61.26
N HIS A 264 4.25 63.43 60.81
CA HIS A 264 4.51 63.68 59.38
C HIS A 264 5.40 62.57 58.79
N LEU A 265 6.49 62.19 59.48
CA LEU A 265 7.35 61.10 59.03
C LEU A 265 6.59 59.76 58.92
N GLU A 266 5.73 59.45 59.89
CA GLU A 266 4.86 58.27 59.84
C GLU A 266 3.87 58.35 58.67
N ALA A 267 3.26 59.52 58.38
CA ALA A 267 2.42 59.72 57.21
C ALA A 267 3.17 59.55 55.88
N CYS A 268 4.40 60.08 55.76
CA CYS A 268 5.25 59.91 54.58
C CYS A 268 5.67 58.45 54.37
N LEU A 269 6.00 57.71 55.43
CA LEU A 269 6.35 56.30 55.37
C LEU A 269 5.15 55.41 55.03
N LEU A 270 3.96 55.70 55.56
CA LEU A 270 2.71 55.04 55.16
C LEU A 270 2.39 55.30 53.68
N SER A 271 2.57 56.54 53.21
CA SER A 271 2.37 56.93 51.81
C SER A 271 3.38 56.24 50.87
N LEU A 272 4.65 56.12 51.28
CA LEU A 272 5.67 55.34 50.59
C LEU A 272 5.30 53.84 50.52
N GLY A 273 4.80 53.27 51.62
CA GLY A 273 4.30 51.90 51.65
C GLY A 273 3.16 51.68 50.65
N CYS A 274 2.21 52.61 50.57
CA CYS A 274 1.15 52.61 49.57
C CYS A 274 1.68 52.70 48.13
N ASP A 275 2.60 53.63 47.84
CA ASP A 275 3.18 53.80 46.50
C ASP A 275 4.01 52.56 46.05
N VAL A 276 4.76 51.93 46.98
CA VAL A 276 5.47 50.67 46.70
C VAL A 276 4.50 49.50 46.48
N MET A 277 3.47 49.36 47.31
CA MET A 277 2.45 48.32 47.13
C MET A 277 1.60 48.54 45.87
N ALA A 278 1.44 49.77 45.40
CA ALA A 278 0.83 50.07 44.10
C ALA A 278 1.74 49.62 42.94
N ARG A 279 3.05 49.88 43.04
CA ARG A 279 4.03 49.37 42.06
C ARG A 279 4.02 47.85 41.98
N GLU A 280 4.08 47.13 43.11
CA GLU A 280 4.16 45.67 43.05
C GLU A 280 2.88 45.01 42.51
N ARG A 281 1.70 45.60 42.77
CA ARG A 281 0.46 45.16 42.09
C ARG A 281 0.53 45.37 40.59
N SER A 282 0.90 46.58 40.13
CA SER A 282 1.01 46.89 38.70
C SER A 282 2.09 46.05 37.98
N ASN A 283 3.22 45.77 38.65
CA ASN A 283 4.25 44.84 38.18
C ASN A 283 3.65 43.43 38.01
N PHE A 284 2.99 42.91 39.04
CA PHE A 284 2.40 41.57 39.04
C PHE A 284 1.31 41.43 37.97
N GLU A 285 0.43 42.42 37.86
CA GLU A 285 -0.60 42.51 36.81
C GLU A 285 0.04 42.49 35.42
N THR A 286 1.10 43.28 35.19
CA THR A 286 1.82 43.32 33.91
C THR A 286 2.44 41.96 33.57
N TYR A 287 3.11 41.31 34.52
CA TYR A 287 3.67 39.97 34.30
C TYR A 287 2.58 38.91 34.08
N SER A 288 1.47 38.95 34.84
CA SER A 288 0.33 38.04 34.66
C SER A 288 -0.25 38.18 33.26
N MET A 289 -0.50 39.41 32.80
CA MET A 289 -0.99 39.67 31.44
C MET A 289 -0.04 39.13 30.36
N CYS A 290 1.28 39.32 30.50
CA CYS A 290 2.25 38.73 29.56
C CYS A 290 2.20 37.20 29.54
N TYR A 291 2.13 36.54 30.71
CA TYR A 291 2.00 35.07 30.76
C TYR A 291 0.65 34.58 30.19
N GLU A 292 -0.45 35.27 30.46
CA GLU A 292 -1.76 34.97 29.88
C GLU A 292 -1.77 35.12 28.36
N HIS A 293 -1.18 36.20 27.81
CA HIS A 293 -1.03 36.36 26.36
C HIS A 293 -0.20 35.24 25.72
N VAL A 294 0.92 34.84 26.34
CA VAL A 294 1.75 33.72 25.88
C VAL A 294 0.98 32.40 25.91
N LEU A 295 0.23 32.13 26.98
CA LEU A 295 -0.61 30.93 27.10
C LEU A 295 -1.75 30.91 26.08
N GLN A 296 -2.44 32.04 25.87
CA GLN A 296 -3.52 32.18 24.88
C GLN A 296 -2.98 31.97 23.46
N HIS A 297 -1.85 32.59 23.09
CA HIS A 297 -1.23 32.42 21.78
C HIS A 297 -0.73 30.98 21.56
N ALA A 298 -0.11 30.35 22.56
CA ALA A 298 0.29 28.95 22.48
C ALA A 298 -0.92 28.01 22.29
N THR A 299 -2.02 28.28 23.02
CA THR A 299 -3.28 27.53 22.92
C THR A 299 -3.92 27.68 21.54
N GLN A 300 -3.99 28.90 21.00
CA GLN A 300 -4.51 29.17 19.65
C GLN A 300 -3.67 28.45 18.58
N ARG A 301 -2.34 28.50 18.69
CA ARG A 301 -1.42 27.84 17.76
C ARG A 301 -1.52 26.30 17.83
N LEU A 302 -1.80 25.74 19.01
CA LEU A 302 -2.09 24.32 19.18
C LEU A 302 -3.39 23.94 18.45
N HIS A 303 -4.50 24.65 18.71
CA HIS A 303 -5.78 24.39 18.03
C HIS A 303 -5.68 24.52 16.51
N GLN A 304 -4.89 25.47 15.99
CA GLN A 304 -4.62 25.58 14.56
C GLN A 304 -3.88 24.34 14.01
N LYS A 305 -2.88 23.83 14.74
CA LYS A 305 -2.14 22.63 14.33
C LYS A 305 -2.94 21.35 14.48
N GLU A 306 -3.81 21.25 15.47
CA GLU A 306 -4.80 20.19 15.56
C GLU A 306 -5.73 20.22 14.35
N GLN A 307 -6.29 21.38 13.97
CA GLN A 307 -7.13 21.53 12.77
C GLN A 307 -6.39 21.19 11.46
N GLU A 308 -5.11 21.54 11.33
CA GLU A 308 -4.28 21.13 10.18
C GLU A 308 -4.09 19.60 10.13
N LEU A 309 -3.75 18.96 11.26
CA LEU A 309 -3.63 17.50 11.34
C LEU A 309 -4.96 16.80 11.04
N ASP A 310 -6.06 17.36 11.53
CA ASP A 310 -7.41 16.86 11.32
C ASP A 310 -7.90 17.09 9.88
N ALA A 311 -7.38 18.10 9.18
CA ALA A 311 -7.58 18.29 7.75
C ALA A 311 -6.77 17.28 6.91
N ILE A 312 -5.49 17.06 7.26
CA ILE A 312 -4.64 16.03 6.64
C ILE A 312 -5.25 14.63 6.81
N ARG A 313 -5.74 14.33 8.02
CA ARG A 313 -6.40 13.06 8.36
C ARG A 313 -7.74 12.83 7.66
N ARG A 314 -8.39 13.91 7.17
CA ARG A 314 -9.61 13.84 6.35
C ARG A 314 -9.34 13.87 4.85
N SER A 315 -8.19 14.41 4.41
CA SER A 315 -7.77 14.40 3.01
C SER A 315 -7.10 13.09 2.62
N GLN A 316 -6.47 12.41 3.58
CA GLN A 316 -6.22 10.97 3.50
C GLN A 316 -7.56 10.24 3.58
N GLY A 317 -7.86 9.43 2.56
CA GLY A 317 -8.97 8.48 2.60
C GLY A 317 -8.72 7.35 3.61
N PRO A 318 -9.55 6.28 3.62
CA PRO A 318 -9.10 5.01 4.20
C PRO A 318 -7.72 4.67 3.61
N PRO A 319 -6.75 4.20 4.42
CA PRO A 319 -5.34 4.15 4.02
C PRO A 319 -5.18 3.32 2.75
N GLU A 320 -4.97 4.04 1.64
CA GLU A 320 -4.85 3.43 0.33
C GLU A 320 -3.53 2.65 0.32
N ASP A 321 -3.59 1.35 0.03
CA ASP A 321 -2.52 0.37 0.30
C ASP A 321 -1.31 0.52 -0.64
N HIS A 322 -0.82 1.74 -0.86
CA HIS A 322 0.41 2.04 -1.59
C HIS A 322 1.62 1.31 -0.98
N ALA A 323 1.66 1.12 0.35
CA ALA A 323 2.68 0.31 1.00
C ALA A 323 2.53 -1.19 0.66
N GLY A 324 1.29 -1.70 0.52
CA GLY A 324 1.00 -3.05 0.04
C GLY A 324 1.37 -3.23 -1.43
N GLN A 325 0.91 -2.35 -2.31
CA GLN A 325 1.17 -2.35 -3.75
C GLN A 325 2.67 -2.22 -4.06
N VAL A 326 3.42 -1.38 -3.33
CA VAL A 326 4.87 -1.29 -3.46
C VAL A 326 5.56 -2.55 -2.90
N ALA A 327 5.04 -3.16 -1.84
CA ALA A 327 5.57 -4.44 -1.35
C ALA A 327 5.32 -5.58 -2.36
N GLU A 328 4.12 -5.68 -2.93
CA GLU A 328 3.75 -6.62 -4.00
C GLU A 328 4.63 -6.44 -5.23
N LEU A 329 4.69 -5.23 -5.79
CA LEU A 329 5.57 -4.92 -6.93
C LEU A 329 7.05 -5.24 -6.63
N SER A 330 7.53 -4.94 -5.41
CA SER A 330 8.89 -5.28 -5.01
C SER A 330 9.11 -6.79 -4.88
N HIS A 331 8.09 -7.55 -4.46
CA HIS A 331 8.14 -8.99 -4.38
C HIS A 331 8.18 -9.61 -5.77
N ASP A 332 7.32 -9.15 -6.68
CA ASP A 332 7.28 -9.58 -8.08
C ASP A 332 8.63 -9.30 -8.77
N MET A 333 9.18 -8.09 -8.64
CA MET A 333 10.52 -7.77 -9.15
C MET A 333 11.62 -8.64 -8.53
N ILE A 334 11.54 -8.98 -7.24
CA ILE A 334 12.49 -9.91 -6.59
C ILE A 334 12.33 -11.33 -7.15
N MET A 335 11.10 -11.78 -7.43
CA MET A 335 10.82 -13.09 -8.03
C MET A 335 11.31 -13.15 -9.48
N GLU A 336 11.08 -12.12 -10.30
CA GLU A 336 11.64 -12.00 -11.65
C GLU A 336 13.18 -12.00 -11.63
N ILE A 337 13.81 -11.18 -10.79
CA ILE A 337 15.27 -11.13 -10.63
C ILE A 337 15.82 -12.50 -10.17
N THR A 338 15.07 -13.23 -9.34
CA THR A 338 15.47 -14.58 -8.90
C THR A 338 15.33 -15.62 -10.01
N ALA A 339 14.26 -15.57 -10.79
CA ALA A 339 14.06 -16.44 -11.96
C ALA A 339 15.10 -16.18 -13.06
N LEU A 340 15.40 -14.91 -13.36
CA LEU A 340 16.44 -14.51 -14.30
C LEU A 340 17.85 -14.91 -13.83
N ARG A 341 18.11 -14.87 -12.51
CA ARG A 341 19.36 -15.41 -11.94
C ARG A 341 19.47 -16.92 -12.06
N ALA A 342 18.36 -17.65 -11.85
CA ALA A 342 18.34 -19.10 -12.07
C ALA A 342 18.61 -19.46 -13.54
N GLN A 343 17.90 -18.81 -14.47
CA GLN A 343 18.14 -18.96 -15.92
C GLN A 343 19.59 -18.61 -16.31
N LEU A 344 20.18 -17.59 -15.71
CA LEU A 344 21.60 -17.25 -15.92
C LEU A 344 22.52 -18.37 -15.44
N THR A 345 22.29 -18.94 -14.24
CA THR A 345 23.11 -20.04 -13.73
C THR A 345 22.94 -21.33 -14.54
N ASP A 346 21.73 -21.62 -15.02
CA ASP A 346 21.47 -22.77 -15.89
C ASP A 346 22.23 -22.62 -17.22
N LEU A 347 22.16 -21.44 -17.84
CA LEU A 347 22.91 -21.11 -19.07
C LEU A 347 24.42 -21.10 -18.84
N GLU A 348 24.91 -20.71 -17.67
CA GLU A 348 26.33 -20.80 -17.30
C GLU A 348 26.79 -22.26 -17.14
N GLU A 349 25.96 -23.15 -16.55
CA GLU A 349 26.25 -24.58 -16.48
C GLU A 349 26.21 -25.23 -17.87
N GLU A 350 25.23 -24.93 -18.72
CA GLU A 350 25.19 -25.36 -20.11
C GLU A 350 26.43 -24.90 -20.89
N ASN A 351 26.84 -23.64 -20.72
CA ASN A 351 28.03 -23.09 -21.36
C ASN A 351 29.32 -23.78 -20.89
N LEU A 352 29.42 -24.10 -19.59
CA LEU A 352 30.51 -24.91 -19.03
C LEU A 352 30.47 -26.35 -19.53
N ASN A 353 29.29 -26.94 -19.73
CA ASN A 353 29.11 -28.28 -20.28
C ASN A 353 29.54 -28.35 -21.75
N LEU A 354 29.06 -27.43 -22.60
CA LEU A 354 29.50 -27.28 -23.99
C LEU A 354 31.02 -27.07 -24.08
N LYS A 355 31.60 -26.23 -23.21
CA LYS A 355 33.06 -26.07 -23.11
C LYS A 355 33.79 -27.34 -22.66
N LYS A 356 33.17 -28.25 -21.89
CA LYS A 356 33.76 -29.57 -21.58
C LYS A 356 33.65 -30.50 -22.80
N GLN A 357 32.49 -30.54 -23.44
CA GLN A 357 32.21 -31.37 -24.61
C GLN A 357 33.13 -31.03 -25.78
N ILE A 358 33.24 -29.76 -26.18
CA ILE A 358 34.14 -29.32 -27.27
C ILE A 358 35.61 -29.69 -26.98
N ARG A 359 36.07 -29.56 -25.72
CA ARG A 359 37.43 -29.97 -25.34
C ARG A 359 37.63 -31.49 -25.38
N LYS A 360 36.57 -32.27 -25.13
CA LYS A 360 36.59 -33.73 -25.25
C LYS A 360 36.58 -34.16 -26.72
N GLU A 361 35.76 -33.51 -27.56
CA GLU A 361 35.70 -33.76 -29.01
C GLU A 361 37.06 -33.47 -29.66
N VAL A 362 37.65 -32.30 -29.40
CA VAL A 362 39.00 -31.94 -29.91
C VAL A 362 40.09 -32.90 -29.39
N GLN A 363 39.97 -33.41 -28.16
CA GLN A 363 40.88 -34.44 -27.64
C GLN A 363 40.70 -35.78 -28.35
N GLU A 364 39.46 -36.20 -28.62
CA GLU A 364 39.13 -37.45 -29.32
C GLU A 364 39.54 -37.38 -30.81
N GLU A 365 39.36 -36.24 -31.48
CA GLU A 365 39.88 -35.98 -32.83
C GLU A 365 41.42 -35.99 -32.86
N TYR A 366 42.08 -35.36 -31.88
CA TYR A 366 43.53 -35.37 -31.78
C TYR A 366 44.09 -36.78 -31.51
N GLU A 367 43.47 -37.54 -30.61
CA GLU A 367 43.85 -38.93 -30.36
C GLU A 367 43.63 -39.82 -31.58
N ALA A 368 42.53 -39.63 -32.33
CA ALA A 368 42.28 -40.33 -33.59
C ALA A 368 43.32 -39.98 -34.68
N LEU A 369 43.68 -38.70 -34.82
CA LEU A 369 44.72 -38.24 -35.74
C LEU A 369 46.10 -38.82 -35.38
N VAL A 370 46.46 -38.82 -34.09
CA VAL A 370 47.71 -39.42 -33.60
C VAL A 370 47.72 -40.94 -33.83
N GLN A 371 46.61 -41.64 -33.59
CA GLN A 371 46.49 -43.06 -33.90
C GLN A 371 46.63 -43.34 -35.41
N ALA A 372 45.98 -42.57 -36.27
CA ALA A 372 46.09 -42.68 -37.72
C ALA A 372 47.53 -42.41 -38.22
N LEU A 373 48.22 -41.44 -37.63
CA LEU A 373 49.62 -41.15 -37.92
C LEU A 373 50.53 -42.32 -37.49
N PHE A 374 50.34 -42.88 -36.29
CA PHE A 374 51.06 -44.07 -35.85
C PHE A 374 50.83 -45.29 -36.77
N VAL A 375 49.59 -45.54 -37.18
CA VAL A 375 49.26 -46.62 -38.15
C VAL A 375 49.95 -46.37 -39.49
N THR A 376 49.98 -45.12 -39.97
CA THR A 376 50.67 -44.75 -41.21
C THR A 376 52.19 -44.94 -41.10
N CYS A 377 52.80 -44.55 -39.97
CA CYS A 377 54.23 -44.77 -39.71
C CYS A 377 54.57 -46.26 -39.61
N LEU A 378 53.71 -47.09 -39.01
CA LEU A 378 53.88 -48.55 -39.00
C LEU A 378 53.80 -49.12 -40.42
N HIS A 379 52.83 -48.70 -41.23
CA HIS A 379 52.71 -49.18 -42.61
C HIS A 379 53.90 -48.78 -43.51
N ILE A 380 54.39 -47.55 -43.39
CA ILE A 380 55.61 -47.10 -44.09
C ILE A 380 56.81 -47.93 -43.63
N LYS A 381 56.90 -48.26 -42.34
CA LYS A 381 57.96 -49.12 -41.80
C LYS A 381 57.86 -50.56 -42.35
N GLU A 382 56.66 -51.16 -42.38
CA GLU A 382 56.43 -52.48 -42.96
C GLU A 382 56.85 -52.54 -44.43
N LYS A 383 56.50 -51.50 -45.22
CA LYS A 383 56.93 -51.37 -46.62
C LYS A 383 58.44 -51.21 -46.77
N LEU A 384 59.11 -50.52 -45.84
CA LEU A 384 60.57 -50.43 -45.81
C LEU A 384 61.21 -51.79 -45.50
N GLU A 385 60.73 -52.51 -44.48
CA GLU A 385 61.21 -53.84 -44.10
C GLU A 385 60.98 -54.87 -45.24
N GLU A 386 59.84 -54.82 -45.93
CA GLU A 386 59.55 -55.62 -47.13
C GLU A 386 60.54 -55.29 -48.29
N SER A 387 60.82 -54.01 -48.55
CA SER A 387 61.81 -53.60 -49.55
C SER A 387 63.24 -54.04 -49.20
N GLN A 388 63.60 -54.05 -47.91
CA GLN A 388 64.89 -54.54 -47.43
C GLN A 388 64.99 -56.05 -47.60
N PHE A 389 63.91 -56.80 -47.27
CA PHE A 389 63.86 -58.24 -47.49
C PHE A 389 64.01 -58.60 -48.97
N ASN A 390 63.27 -57.93 -49.85
CA ASN A 390 63.39 -58.12 -51.30
C ASN A 390 64.79 -57.79 -51.83
N LEU A 391 65.44 -56.74 -51.32
CA LEU A 391 66.83 -56.42 -51.68
C LEU A 391 67.82 -57.49 -51.20
N ILE A 392 67.66 -57.99 -49.97
CA ILE A 392 68.47 -59.08 -49.42
C ILE A 392 68.28 -60.35 -50.25
N GLN A 393 67.04 -60.70 -50.60
CA GLN A 393 66.73 -61.84 -51.46
C GLN A 393 67.39 -61.69 -52.84
N ASN A 394 67.22 -60.57 -53.53
CA ASN A 394 67.86 -60.30 -54.83
C ASN A 394 69.40 -60.42 -54.75
N VAL A 395 70.01 -59.96 -53.66
CA VAL A 395 71.47 -60.09 -53.42
C VAL A 395 71.87 -61.55 -53.15
N CYS A 396 71.07 -62.31 -52.40
CA CYS A 396 71.28 -63.74 -52.17
C CYS A 396 71.12 -64.56 -53.46
N GLU A 397 70.14 -64.22 -54.30
CA GLU A 397 69.91 -64.83 -55.62
C GLU A 397 71.06 -64.52 -56.56
N LEU A 398 71.49 -63.26 -56.70
CA LEU A 398 72.67 -62.88 -57.49
C LEU A 398 73.96 -63.55 -57.00
N ILE A 399 74.14 -63.69 -55.68
CA ILE A 399 75.27 -64.46 -55.10
C ILE A 399 75.14 -65.96 -55.42
N GLY A 400 73.91 -66.48 -55.53
CA GLY A 400 73.61 -67.82 -56.04
C GLY A 400 74.01 -67.97 -57.51
N GLU A 401 73.53 -67.07 -58.38
CA GLU A 401 73.83 -67.02 -59.81
C GLU A 401 75.34 -66.96 -60.07
N VAL A 402 76.04 -66.00 -59.47
CA VAL A 402 77.51 -65.84 -59.60
C VAL A 402 78.27 -67.07 -59.06
N ARG A 403 77.74 -67.76 -58.04
CA ARG A 403 78.31 -69.04 -57.59
C ARG A 403 78.06 -70.17 -58.58
N THR A 404 76.86 -70.28 -59.17
CA THR A 404 76.58 -71.28 -60.20
C THR A 404 77.36 -71.02 -61.48
N GLU A 405 77.45 -69.77 -61.94
CA GLU A 405 78.25 -69.37 -63.09
C GLU A 405 79.74 -69.62 -62.84
N GLY A 406 80.25 -69.32 -61.63
CA GLY A 406 81.61 -69.66 -61.23
C GLY A 406 81.88 -71.17 -61.18
N ILE A 407 80.91 -71.97 -60.73
CA ILE A 407 80.99 -73.44 -60.73
C ILE A 407 80.96 -73.99 -62.16
N ASP A 408 80.05 -73.53 -63.02
CA ASP A 408 79.94 -74.00 -64.40
C ASP A 408 81.09 -73.49 -65.29
N ASN A 409 81.59 -72.26 -65.11
CA ASN A 409 82.84 -71.81 -65.72
C ASN A 409 84.04 -72.67 -65.28
N MET A 410 84.14 -73.04 -63.99
CA MET A 410 85.19 -73.91 -63.47
C MET A 410 85.04 -75.37 -63.95
N LYS A 411 83.81 -75.85 -64.15
CA LYS A 411 83.46 -77.16 -64.72
C LYS A 411 83.76 -77.20 -66.22
N ASP A 412 83.52 -76.11 -66.95
CA ASP A 412 83.89 -75.96 -68.36
C ASP A 412 85.39 -75.78 -68.56
N LEU A 413 86.08 -75.10 -67.65
CA LEU A 413 87.54 -75.16 -67.56
C LEU A 413 88.00 -76.60 -67.31
N LYS A 414 87.39 -77.34 -66.37
CA LYS A 414 87.71 -78.76 -66.09
C LYS A 414 87.44 -79.68 -67.29
N LYS A 415 86.43 -79.39 -68.13
CA LYS A 415 86.20 -80.04 -69.43
C LYS A 415 87.31 -79.67 -70.44
N LYS A 416 87.56 -78.38 -70.64
CA LYS A 416 88.55 -77.84 -71.61
C LYS A 416 89.99 -78.26 -71.29
N TRP A 417 90.31 -78.47 -70.01
CA TRP A 417 91.63 -78.91 -69.52
C TRP A 417 91.72 -80.40 -69.19
N GLY A 418 90.71 -81.21 -69.56
CA GLY A 418 90.84 -82.66 -69.75
C GLY A 418 91.43 -83.48 -68.59
N SER A 419 90.91 -83.33 -67.36
CA SER A 419 91.40 -84.12 -66.20
C SER A 419 90.48 -85.29 -65.85
N ALA A 420 90.97 -86.51 -66.04
CA ALA A 420 90.25 -87.76 -65.73
C ALA A 420 90.58 -88.29 -64.33
N ARG A 421 89.65 -88.10 -63.37
CA ARG A 421 89.46 -88.96 -62.19
C ARG A 421 87.99 -88.90 -61.73
N PRO A 422 87.45 -89.98 -61.13
CA PRO A 422 86.05 -90.04 -60.69
C PRO A 422 85.79 -89.15 -59.48
N ASP A 423 84.51 -88.94 -59.20
CA ASP A 423 84.00 -88.08 -58.13
C ASP A 423 83.97 -88.83 -56.78
N GLU A 424 84.67 -88.30 -55.77
CA GLU A 424 84.51 -88.73 -54.38
C GLU A 424 83.62 -87.71 -53.67
N GLY A 425 82.40 -88.13 -53.35
CA GLY A 425 81.28 -87.25 -53.02
C GLY A 425 81.58 -86.24 -51.91
N ARG A 426 81.64 -84.95 -52.29
CA ARG A 426 81.72 -83.81 -51.38
C ARG A 426 80.41 -83.66 -50.60
N LYS A 427 80.24 -84.46 -49.54
CA LYS A 427 79.11 -84.37 -48.62
C LYS A 427 78.87 -82.93 -48.18
N GLU A 428 77.63 -82.50 -48.23
CA GLU A 428 77.24 -81.20 -47.71
C GLU A 428 77.40 -81.19 -46.18
N ASN A 429 77.90 -80.08 -45.62
CA ASN A 429 78.24 -80.03 -44.20
C ASN A 429 76.95 -79.95 -43.36
N PRO A 430 76.61 -80.95 -42.52
CA PRO A 430 75.35 -80.98 -41.76
C PRO A 430 75.23 -79.82 -40.76
N ALA A 431 76.35 -79.21 -40.36
CA ALA A 431 76.38 -77.99 -39.57
C ALA A 431 75.68 -76.79 -40.25
N LYS A 432 75.52 -76.79 -41.58
CA LYS A 432 74.74 -75.75 -42.28
C LYS A 432 73.23 -75.94 -42.12
N GLU A 433 72.74 -77.18 -42.23
CA GLU A 433 71.31 -77.49 -42.06
C GLU A 433 70.86 -77.19 -40.63
N GLN A 434 71.71 -77.48 -39.64
CA GLN A 434 71.46 -77.15 -38.24
C GLN A 434 71.41 -75.64 -37.97
N LEU A 435 72.22 -74.83 -38.67
CA LEU A 435 72.13 -73.37 -38.57
C LEU A 435 70.83 -72.83 -39.18
N TRP A 436 70.45 -73.29 -40.38
CA TRP A 436 69.17 -72.92 -41.01
C TRP A 436 67.96 -73.29 -40.13
N ALA A 437 67.98 -74.46 -39.49
CA ALA A 437 66.92 -74.85 -38.55
C ALA A 437 66.84 -73.93 -37.33
N LEU A 438 67.99 -73.55 -36.75
CA LEU A 438 68.04 -72.61 -35.62
C LEU A 438 67.60 -71.19 -35.99
N GLU A 439 67.90 -70.72 -37.21
CA GLU A 439 67.42 -69.44 -37.71
C GLU A 439 65.89 -69.46 -37.93
N GLN A 440 65.35 -70.55 -38.47
CA GLN A 440 63.91 -70.77 -38.64
C GLN A 440 63.17 -70.79 -37.28
N ASP A 441 63.71 -71.52 -36.29
CA ASP A 441 63.17 -71.58 -34.94
C ASP A 441 63.21 -70.21 -34.24
N ASN A 442 64.30 -69.46 -34.38
CA ASN A 442 64.46 -68.13 -33.79
C ASN A 442 63.45 -67.12 -34.40
N CYS A 443 63.23 -67.18 -35.71
CA CYS A 443 62.16 -66.43 -36.39
C CYS A 443 60.77 -66.81 -35.84
N SER A 444 60.51 -68.10 -35.59
CA SER A 444 59.24 -68.55 -35.00
C SER A 444 59.02 -68.01 -33.58
N LEU A 445 60.09 -68.01 -32.75
CA LEU A 445 60.09 -67.50 -31.38
C LEU A 445 59.87 -65.98 -31.34
N ALA A 446 60.50 -65.23 -32.24
CA ALA A 446 60.28 -63.79 -32.38
C ALA A 446 58.81 -63.46 -32.68
N ALA A 447 58.19 -64.18 -33.61
CA ALA A 447 56.77 -64.02 -33.92
C ALA A 447 55.86 -64.38 -32.72
N LEU A 448 56.24 -65.38 -31.91
CA LEU A 448 55.50 -65.80 -30.72
C LEU A 448 55.62 -64.75 -29.59
N VAL A 449 56.81 -64.17 -29.38
CA VAL A 449 57.03 -63.04 -28.45
C VAL A 449 56.20 -61.82 -28.84
N CYS A 450 56.09 -61.50 -30.14
CA CYS A 450 55.22 -60.41 -30.61
C CYS A 450 53.74 -60.67 -30.31
N LYS A 451 53.25 -61.91 -30.46
CA LYS A 451 51.88 -62.31 -30.07
C LYS A 451 51.62 -62.20 -28.56
N VAL A 452 52.61 -62.56 -27.73
CA VAL A 452 52.51 -62.41 -26.26
C VAL A 452 52.47 -60.92 -25.86
N ARG A 453 53.28 -60.07 -26.49
CA ARG A 453 53.27 -58.61 -26.26
C ARG A 453 51.93 -57.98 -26.64
N SER A 454 51.37 -58.30 -27.82
CA SER A 454 50.07 -57.75 -28.23
C SER A 454 48.92 -58.24 -27.33
N LEU A 455 48.90 -59.51 -26.93
CA LEU A 455 47.95 -60.03 -25.93
C LEU A 455 48.07 -59.32 -24.56
N GLY A 456 49.29 -58.94 -24.15
CA GLY A 456 49.53 -58.13 -22.96
C GLY A 456 48.90 -56.74 -23.07
N HIS A 457 49.09 -56.05 -24.20
CA HIS A 457 48.46 -54.75 -24.47
C HIS A 457 46.93 -54.84 -24.52
N TRP A 458 46.37 -55.86 -25.18
CA TRP A 458 44.92 -56.10 -25.21
C TRP A 458 44.33 -56.33 -23.81
N ARG A 459 45.02 -57.09 -22.94
CA ARG A 459 44.58 -57.31 -21.55
C ARG A 459 44.57 -56.01 -20.74
N LEU A 460 45.60 -55.18 -20.87
CA LEU A 460 45.67 -53.87 -20.23
C LEU A 460 44.59 -52.91 -20.73
N ALA A 461 44.36 -52.85 -22.05
CA ALA A 461 43.31 -52.03 -22.65
C ALA A 461 41.90 -52.45 -22.17
N ALA A 462 41.61 -53.75 -22.14
CA ALA A 462 40.35 -54.29 -21.63
C ALA A 462 40.13 -53.96 -20.14
N GLN A 463 41.17 -54.06 -19.30
CA GLN A 463 41.10 -53.68 -17.89
C GLN A 463 40.87 -52.18 -17.72
N GLN A 464 41.58 -51.31 -18.45
CA GLN A 464 41.34 -49.87 -18.42
C GLN A 464 39.91 -49.51 -18.88
N ALA A 465 39.39 -50.16 -19.93
CA ALA A 465 38.02 -49.97 -20.38
C ALA A 465 37.00 -50.36 -19.30
N HIS A 466 37.22 -51.49 -18.61
CA HIS A 466 36.36 -51.94 -17.51
C HIS A 466 36.35 -50.94 -16.34
N PHE A 467 37.51 -50.42 -15.92
CA PHE A 467 37.58 -49.44 -14.83
C PHE A 467 36.97 -48.09 -15.22
N ARG A 468 37.19 -47.60 -16.45
CA ARG A 468 36.50 -46.39 -16.98
C ARG A 468 34.97 -46.59 -17.02
N ALA A 469 34.51 -47.76 -17.43
CA ALA A 469 33.08 -48.10 -17.43
C ALA A 469 32.48 -48.15 -16.02
N GLN A 470 33.19 -48.68 -15.02
CA GLN A 470 32.73 -48.66 -13.62
C GLN A 470 32.70 -47.24 -13.04
N LEU A 471 33.75 -46.44 -13.25
CA LEU A 471 33.82 -45.05 -12.79
C LEU A 471 32.66 -44.22 -13.34
N SER A 472 32.41 -44.30 -14.66
CA SER A 472 31.30 -43.58 -15.31
C SER A 472 29.89 -44.07 -14.92
N ARG A 473 29.74 -45.27 -14.33
CA ARG A 473 28.48 -45.72 -13.69
C ARG A 473 28.33 -45.12 -12.30
N ALA A 474 29.34 -45.28 -11.45
CA ALA A 474 29.34 -44.76 -10.09
C ALA A 474 29.19 -43.21 -10.05
N GLU A 475 29.78 -42.50 -11.02
CA GLU A 475 29.61 -41.05 -11.16
C GLU A 475 28.15 -40.68 -11.46
N LYS A 476 27.51 -41.37 -12.42
CA LYS A 476 26.09 -41.17 -12.77
C LYS A 476 25.16 -41.53 -11.60
N GLU A 477 25.43 -42.62 -10.89
CA GLU A 477 24.70 -43.02 -9.68
C GLU A 477 24.83 -41.94 -8.59
N SER A 478 26.02 -41.36 -8.39
CA SER A 478 26.21 -40.23 -7.45
C SER A 478 25.46 -38.96 -7.87
N ILE A 479 25.42 -38.65 -9.17
CA ILE A 479 24.70 -37.48 -9.71
C ILE A 479 23.19 -37.67 -9.54
N GLN A 480 22.67 -38.86 -9.87
CA GLN A 480 21.26 -39.20 -9.70
C GLN A 480 20.83 -39.17 -8.24
N SER A 481 21.61 -39.77 -7.33
CA SER A 481 21.33 -39.74 -5.89
C SER A 481 21.34 -38.31 -5.31
N LYS A 482 22.24 -37.43 -5.78
CA LYS A 482 22.23 -36.00 -5.41
C LYS A 482 20.96 -35.30 -5.90
N LYS A 483 20.50 -35.59 -7.12
CA LYS A 483 19.27 -35.03 -7.68
C LYS A 483 18.03 -35.47 -6.88
N GLU A 484 17.96 -36.74 -6.51
CA GLU A 484 16.89 -37.29 -5.66
C GLU A 484 16.88 -36.64 -4.27
N TYR A 485 18.04 -36.53 -3.62
CA TYR A 485 18.18 -35.82 -2.34
C TYR A 485 17.71 -34.35 -2.42
N LEU A 486 18.12 -33.62 -3.45
CA LEU A 486 17.69 -32.23 -3.66
C LEU A 486 16.18 -32.11 -3.93
N SER A 487 15.59 -33.07 -4.66
CA SER A 487 14.14 -33.13 -4.88
C SER A 487 13.37 -33.37 -3.58
N ILE A 488 13.82 -34.33 -2.74
CA ILE A 488 13.21 -34.59 -1.43
C ILE A 488 13.33 -33.37 -0.52
N LYS A 489 14.50 -32.71 -0.50
CA LYS A 489 14.71 -31.47 0.27
C LYS A 489 13.77 -30.34 -0.18
N LEU A 490 13.59 -30.16 -1.49
CA LEU A 490 12.67 -29.15 -2.04
C LEU A 490 11.22 -29.40 -1.59
N MET A 491 10.75 -30.65 -1.66
CA MET A 491 9.40 -31.01 -1.20
C MET A 491 9.22 -30.72 0.30
N ALA A 492 10.18 -31.11 1.14
CA ALA A 492 10.14 -30.82 2.57
C ALA A 492 10.14 -29.30 2.88
N GLU A 493 10.86 -28.49 2.11
CA GLU A 493 10.85 -27.03 2.24
C GLU A 493 9.51 -26.41 1.82
N GLN A 494 8.84 -26.97 0.79
CA GLN A 494 7.47 -26.60 0.41
C GLN A 494 6.43 -26.97 1.48
N GLU A 495 6.50 -28.18 2.04
CA GLU A 495 5.63 -28.63 3.14
C GLU A 495 5.77 -27.73 4.37
N VAL A 496 7.00 -27.38 4.77
CA VAL A 496 7.27 -26.41 5.84
C VAL A 496 6.71 -25.02 5.51
N GLY A 497 6.71 -24.60 4.25
CA GLY A 497 6.04 -23.40 3.78
C GLY A 497 4.52 -23.44 4.01
N LEU A 498 3.86 -24.49 3.56
CA LEU A 498 2.41 -24.70 3.73
C LEU A 498 2.01 -24.76 5.21
N LEU A 499 2.77 -25.48 6.05
CA LEU A 499 2.52 -25.56 7.49
C LEU A 499 2.65 -24.20 8.18
N ARG A 500 3.60 -23.35 7.76
CA ARG A 500 3.73 -21.96 8.26
C ARG A 500 2.53 -21.10 7.87
N GLN A 501 2.02 -21.23 6.64
CA GLN A 501 0.83 -20.52 6.17
C GLN A 501 -0.43 -20.96 6.95
N GLN A 502 -0.63 -22.26 7.13
CA GLN A 502 -1.74 -22.80 7.93
C GLN A 502 -1.68 -22.31 9.39
N LEU A 503 -0.50 -22.31 10.00
CA LEU A 503 -0.30 -21.84 11.37
C LEU A 503 -0.54 -20.32 11.52
N LEU A 504 -0.24 -19.52 10.49
CA LEU A 504 -0.61 -18.09 10.44
C LEU A 504 -2.13 -17.92 10.33
N ALA A 505 -2.80 -18.65 9.44
CA ALA A 505 -4.25 -18.59 9.28
C ALA A 505 -4.98 -19.00 10.58
N LEU A 506 -4.53 -20.06 11.26
CA LEU A 506 -5.06 -20.49 12.55
C LEU A 506 -4.86 -19.43 13.65
N ARG A 507 -3.71 -18.75 13.70
CA ARG A 507 -3.48 -17.63 14.62
C ARG A 507 -4.40 -16.44 14.34
N GLN A 508 -4.64 -16.11 13.08
CA GLN A 508 -5.58 -15.04 12.71
C GLN A 508 -7.03 -15.40 13.06
N ALA A 509 -7.45 -16.65 12.82
CA ALA A 509 -8.76 -17.15 13.20
C ALA A 509 -8.96 -17.14 14.73
N LEU A 510 -7.94 -17.55 15.50
CA LEU A 510 -7.95 -17.48 16.96
C LEU A 510 -8.07 -16.03 17.46
N ALA A 511 -7.30 -15.10 16.88
CA ALA A 511 -7.37 -13.69 17.27
C ALA A 511 -8.74 -13.05 16.99
N ARG A 512 -9.39 -13.42 15.87
CA ARG A 512 -10.78 -13.02 15.57
C ARG A 512 -11.74 -13.59 16.62
N ALA A 513 -11.72 -14.89 16.87
CA ALA A 513 -12.56 -15.54 17.86
C ALA A 513 -12.37 -14.99 19.29
N GLN A 514 -11.15 -14.56 19.65
CA GLN A 514 -10.86 -13.88 20.91
C GLN A 514 -11.48 -12.47 20.95
N ALA A 515 -11.40 -11.69 19.86
CA ALA A 515 -12.06 -10.39 19.77
C ALA A 515 -13.59 -10.51 19.85
N ASP A 516 -14.16 -11.49 19.14
CA ASP A 516 -15.60 -11.81 19.17
C ASP A 516 -16.06 -12.27 20.57
N ASN A 517 -15.23 -13.03 21.29
CA ASN A 517 -15.53 -13.39 22.67
C ASN A 517 -15.56 -12.15 23.59
N VAL A 518 -14.62 -11.22 23.42
CA VAL A 518 -14.56 -9.96 24.19
C VAL A 518 -15.74 -9.02 23.88
N THR A 519 -16.23 -8.97 22.62
CA THR A 519 -17.43 -8.18 22.31
C THR A 519 -18.70 -8.80 22.88
N MET A 520 -18.84 -10.14 22.82
CA MET A 520 -19.94 -10.85 23.46
C MET A 520 -19.96 -10.68 24.98
N TRP A 521 -18.80 -10.74 25.66
CA TRP A 521 -18.71 -10.47 27.10
C TRP A 521 -19.16 -9.06 27.47
N LYS A 522 -18.82 -8.04 26.67
CA LYS A 522 -19.29 -6.66 26.88
C LYS A 522 -20.80 -6.57 26.74
N GLN A 523 -21.37 -7.10 25.66
CA GLN A 523 -22.82 -7.13 25.46
C GLN A 523 -23.56 -7.85 26.60
N GLN A 524 -22.97 -8.92 27.16
CA GLN A 524 -23.53 -9.63 28.30
C GLN A 524 -23.50 -8.80 29.59
N ASP A 525 -22.42 -8.06 29.86
CA ASP A 525 -22.37 -7.17 31.02
C ASP A 525 -23.28 -5.94 30.85
N ASP A 526 -23.33 -5.34 29.65
CA ASP A 526 -24.27 -4.27 29.30
C ASP A 526 -25.73 -4.71 29.56
N GLN A 527 -26.10 -5.93 29.15
CA GLN A 527 -27.41 -6.52 29.45
C GLN A 527 -27.62 -6.76 30.96
N ALA A 528 -26.60 -7.24 31.67
CA ALA A 528 -26.67 -7.47 33.12
C ALA A 528 -26.79 -6.15 33.91
N GLN A 529 -26.17 -5.07 33.44
CA GLN A 529 -26.35 -3.72 33.96
C GLN A 529 -27.78 -3.22 33.71
N TRP A 530 -28.30 -3.37 32.48
CA TRP A 530 -29.66 -2.95 32.11
C TRP A 530 -30.75 -3.68 32.94
N LEU A 531 -30.56 -4.96 33.23
CA LEU A 531 -31.44 -5.74 34.10
C LEU A 531 -31.41 -5.25 35.55
N LYS A 532 -30.24 -4.95 36.12
CA LYS A 532 -30.11 -4.34 37.46
C LYS A 532 -30.79 -2.97 37.53
N GLU A 533 -30.59 -2.12 36.51
CA GLU A 533 -31.29 -0.84 36.44
C GLU A 533 -32.81 -1.03 36.37
N LEU A 534 -33.31 -2.02 35.62
CA LEU A 534 -34.73 -2.31 35.51
C LEU A 534 -35.31 -2.79 36.86
N GLU A 535 -34.58 -3.64 37.59
CA GLU A 535 -34.94 -4.06 38.94
C GLU A 535 -34.97 -2.88 39.93
N HIS A 536 -34.00 -1.98 39.87
CA HIS A 536 -33.99 -0.73 40.65
C HIS A 536 -35.15 0.21 40.28
N ARG A 537 -35.49 0.34 38.99
CA ARG A 537 -36.66 1.10 38.54
C ARG A 537 -37.96 0.48 39.07
N VAL A 538 -38.15 -0.83 38.92
CA VAL A 538 -39.36 -1.54 39.38
C VAL A 538 -39.53 -1.48 40.90
N THR A 539 -38.45 -1.62 41.67
CA THR A 539 -38.50 -1.51 43.14
C THR A 539 -38.78 -0.08 43.61
N GLN A 540 -38.23 0.94 42.95
CA GLN A 540 -38.57 2.35 43.21
C GLN A 540 -40.04 2.67 42.87
N GLU A 541 -40.56 2.16 41.75
CA GLU A 541 -41.98 2.28 41.42
C GLU A 541 -42.88 1.55 42.42
N ALA A 542 -42.49 0.37 42.92
CA ALA A 542 -43.25 -0.36 43.94
C ALA A 542 -43.33 0.41 45.25
N LEU A 543 -42.19 0.96 45.71
CA LEU A 543 -42.11 1.78 46.92
C LEU A 543 -42.95 3.07 46.80
N THR A 544 -42.89 3.76 45.66
CA THR A 544 -43.69 4.98 45.44
C THR A 544 -45.19 4.69 45.31
N ARG A 545 -45.59 3.56 44.70
CA ARG A 545 -46.98 3.07 44.74
C ARG A 545 -47.44 2.82 46.18
N GLN A 546 -46.64 2.11 46.97
CA GLN A 546 -46.95 1.81 48.38
C GLN A 546 -47.11 3.09 49.23
N GLN A 547 -46.21 4.08 49.09
CA GLN A 547 -46.34 5.37 49.74
C GLN A 547 -47.64 6.09 49.37
N LEU A 548 -47.97 6.11 48.07
CA LEU A 548 -49.17 6.74 47.55
C LEU A 548 -50.46 6.05 48.03
N ASP A 549 -50.44 4.72 48.21
CA ASP A 549 -51.57 3.99 48.78
C ASP A 549 -51.72 4.22 50.29
N VAL A 550 -50.63 4.34 51.06
CA VAL A 550 -50.69 4.77 52.48
C VAL A 550 -51.22 6.21 52.62
N MET A 551 -50.92 7.10 51.67
CA MET A 551 -51.53 8.44 51.62
C MET A 551 -53.03 8.38 51.29
N LYS A 552 -53.48 7.44 50.45
CA LYS A 552 -54.92 7.22 50.20
C LYS A 552 -55.63 6.68 51.44
N THR A 553 -55.09 5.67 52.12
CA THR A 553 -55.76 5.09 53.31
C THR A 553 -55.87 6.10 54.43
N SER A 554 -54.79 6.81 54.76
CA SER A 554 -54.81 7.87 55.79
C SER A 554 -55.67 9.09 55.42
N SER A 555 -55.89 9.35 54.13
CA SER A 555 -56.89 10.33 53.67
C SER A 555 -58.33 9.81 53.79
N MET A 556 -58.56 8.51 53.57
CA MET A 556 -59.86 7.86 53.72
C MET A 556 -60.25 7.72 55.20
N GLU A 557 -59.31 7.36 56.06
CA GLU A 557 -59.47 7.29 57.51
C GLU A 557 -59.95 8.63 58.08
N LYS A 558 -59.28 9.74 57.73
CA LYS A 558 -59.72 11.09 58.12
C LYS A 558 -61.12 11.44 57.60
N LEU A 559 -61.45 11.03 56.36
CA LEU A 559 -62.79 11.26 55.82
C LEU A 559 -63.86 10.44 56.57
N LEU A 560 -63.53 9.23 57.03
CA LEU A 560 -64.41 8.40 57.87
C LEU A 560 -64.55 8.98 59.29
N GLU A 561 -63.48 9.53 59.86
CA GLU A 561 -63.53 10.28 61.12
C GLU A 561 -64.42 11.54 61.01
N ASP A 562 -64.24 12.34 59.95
CA ASP A 562 -65.07 13.51 59.66
C ASP A 562 -66.54 13.12 59.45
N VAL A 563 -66.82 12.05 58.71
CA VAL A 563 -68.18 11.52 58.52
C VAL A 563 -68.78 11.05 59.85
N GLY A 564 -68.02 10.34 60.69
CA GLY A 564 -68.46 9.93 62.02
C GLY A 564 -68.77 11.11 62.95
N GLN A 565 -67.94 12.15 62.95
CA GLN A 565 -68.22 13.40 63.67
C GLN A 565 -69.47 14.11 63.15
N LYS A 566 -69.69 14.10 61.83
CA LYS A 566 -70.90 14.69 61.21
C LYS A 566 -72.15 13.86 61.53
N GLU A 567 -72.05 12.54 61.60
CA GLU A 567 -73.16 11.69 62.01
C GLU A 567 -73.53 11.94 63.48
N GLN A 568 -72.55 12.05 64.39
CA GLN A 568 -72.79 12.43 65.79
C GLN A 568 -73.48 13.81 65.89
N GLN A 569 -73.04 14.81 65.11
CA GLN A 569 -73.69 16.13 65.05
C GLN A 569 -75.14 16.04 64.53
N LEU A 570 -75.40 15.20 63.53
CA LEU A 570 -76.75 14.98 63.00
C LEU A 570 -77.65 14.22 63.99
N GLN A 571 -77.11 13.27 64.77
CA GLN A 571 -77.85 12.57 65.83
C GLN A 571 -78.31 13.56 66.91
N LEU A 572 -77.42 14.42 67.41
CA LEU A 572 -77.76 15.46 68.39
C LEU A 572 -78.83 16.44 67.87
N LEU A 573 -78.70 16.91 66.63
CA LEU A 573 -79.70 17.77 65.98
C LEU A 573 -81.05 17.05 65.77
N THR A 574 -81.03 15.74 65.53
CA THR A 574 -82.24 14.92 65.40
C THR A 574 -82.95 14.77 66.74
N GLU A 575 -82.22 14.55 67.84
CA GLU A 575 -82.79 14.57 69.18
C GLU A 575 -83.39 15.93 69.55
N GLU A 576 -82.77 17.04 69.13
CA GLU A 576 -83.30 18.39 69.35
C GLU A 576 -84.59 18.63 68.56
N ALA A 577 -84.63 18.21 67.29
CA ALA A 577 -85.83 18.22 66.48
C ALA A 577 -86.94 17.34 67.07
N GLU A 578 -86.60 16.18 67.64
CA GLU A 578 -87.55 15.34 68.38
C GLU A 578 -88.06 16.01 69.66
N ARG A 579 -87.17 16.61 70.47
CA ARG A 579 -87.52 17.36 71.68
C ARG A 579 -88.48 18.51 71.35
N ALA A 580 -88.18 19.29 70.31
CA ALA A 580 -89.06 20.34 69.79
C ALA A 580 -90.40 19.78 69.27
N SER A 581 -90.39 18.66 68.55
CA SER A 581 -91.58 17.99 68.03
C SER A 581 -92.48 17.41 69.15
N LYS A 582 -91.89 16.95 70.25
CA LYS A 582 -92.59 16.52 71.47
C LYS A 582 -93.22 17.73 72.17
N LEU A 583 -92.49 18.84 72.30
CA LEU A 583 -92.99 20.10 72.88
C LEU A 583 -94.14 20.72 72.07
N GLY A 584 -94.01 20.80 70.74
CA GLY A 584 -95.05 21.30 69.84
C GLY A 584 -96.34 20.47 69.89
N ARG A 585 -96.23 19.13 70.00
CA ARG A 585 -97.38 18.24 70.22
C ARG A 585 -98.06 18.46 71.58
N LEU A 586 -97.32 18.89 72.62
CA LEU A 586 -97.91 19.29 73.91
C LEU A 586 -98.63 20.65 73.81
N GLN A 587 -98.04 21.65 73.14
CA GLN A 587 -98.71 22.93 72.87
C GLN A 587 -99.99 22.74 72.04
N GLN A 588 -99.96 21.92 70.99
CA GLN A 588 -101.14 21.62 70.18
C GLN A 588 -102.26 20.94 71.01
N LYS A 589 -101.90 20.00 71.90
CA LYS A 589 -102.85 19.40 72.86
C LYS A 589 -103.43 20.44 73.84
N ARG A 590 -102.62 21.40 74.30
CA ARG A 590 -103.07 22.51 75.16
C ARG A 590 -104.07 23.42 74.42
N MET A 591 -103.70 23.94 73.25
CA MET A 591 -104.58 24.79 72.42
C MET A 591 -105.90 24.08 72.10
N ARG A 592 -105.88 22.76 71.83
CA ARG A 592 -107.11 21.97 71.58
C ARG A 592 -108.05 21.91 72.79
N ARG A 593 -107.51 21.86 74.02
CA ARG A 593 -108.32 21.93 75.26
C ARG A 593 -108.91 23.32 75.45
N GLU A 594 -108.12 24.36 75.25
CA GLU A 594 -108.55 25.77 75.36
C GLU A 594 -109.65 26.08 74.33
N LEU A 595 -109.52 25.60 73.08
CA LEU A 595 -110.57 25.65 72.06
C LEU A 595 -111.85 24.91 72.46
N GLN A 596 -111.72 23.76 73.13
CA GLN A 596 -112.87 22.96 73.60
C GLN A 596 -113.59 23.65 74.77
N GLN A 597 -112.87 24.32 75.67
CA GLN A 597 -113.43 25.18 76.72
C GLN A 597 -114.13 26.42 76.15
N MET A 598 -113.57 27.05 75.11
CA MET A 598 -114.25 28.16 74.41
C MET A 598 -115.55 27.68 73.74
N ARG A 599 -115.53 26.50 73.11
CA ARG A 599 -116.74 25.89 72.52
C ARG A 599 -117.81 25.57 73.57
N SER A 600 -117.43 25.07 74.75
CA SER A 600 -118.42 24.81 75.81
C SER A 600 -119.00 26.08 76.41
N ARG A 601 -118.21 27.16 76.59
CA ARG A 601 -118.73 28.48 76.97
C ARG A 601 -119.72 29.03 75.94
N LEU A 602 -119.37 28.98 74.66
CA LEU A 602 -120.26 29.42 73.57
C LEU A 602 -121.56 28.60 73.48
N ALA A 603 -121.51 27.31 73.81
CA ALA A 603 -122.69 26.46 73.91
C ALA A 603 -123.57 26.83 75.11
N GLN A 604 -122.96 27.14 76.27
CA GLN A 604 -123.66 27.60 77.47
C GLN A 604 -124.31 28.98 77.27
N GLU A 605 -123.63 29.92 76.59
CA GLU A 605 -124.23 31.19 76.18
C GLU A 605 -125.42 31.01 75.24
N ARG A 606 -125.37 30.01 74.33
CA ARG A 606 -126.51 29.65 73.48
C ARG A 606 -127.65 29.04 74.28
N SER A 607 -127.38 28.15 75.23
CA SER A 607 -128.45 27.54 76.05
C SER A 607 -129.13 28.57 76.93
N VAL A 608 -128.40 29.47 77.60
CA VAL A 608 -128.99 30.56 78.40
C VAL A 608 -129.83 31.51 77.55
N LYS A 609 -129.45 31.76 76.28
CA LYS A 609 -130.28 32.56 75.36
C LYS A 609 -131.57 31.84 74.95
N LEU A 610 -131.52 30.54 74.68
CA LEU A 610 -132.72 29.74 74.40
C LEU A 610 -133.66 29.68 75.61
N ASP A 611 -133.11 29.42 76.79
CA ASP A 611 -133.81 29.38 78.07
C ASP A 611 -134.48 30.72 78.43
N ALA A 612 -133.85 31.84 78.06
CA ALA A 612 -134.43 33.18 78.19
C ALA A 612 -135.59 33.43 77.20
N PHE A 613 -135.54 32.89 75.97
CA PHE A 613 -136.68 32.96 75.04
C PHE A 613 -137.85 32.10 75.53
N GLN A 614 -137.57 30.89 76.03
CA GLN A 614 -138.60 29.94 76.46
C GLN A 614 -139.42 30.47 77.67
N ARG A 615 -138.78 31.16 78.62
CA ARG A 615 -139.47 31.84 79.73
C ARG A 615 -140.40 32.98 79.28
N VAL A 616 -140.15 33.59 78.11
CA VAL A 616 -141.06 34.62 77.55
C VAL A 616 -142.32 33.97 76.98
N GLU A 617 -142.20 32.79 76.37
CA GLU A 617 -143.37 32.00 75.92
C GLU A 617 -144.20 31.49 77.11
N GLU A 618 -143.55 31.02 78.18
CA GLU A 618 -144.24 30.60 79.41
C GLU A 618 -145.03 31.76 80.06
N LEU A 619 -144.44 32.96 80.16
CA LEU A 619 -145.14 34.15 80.67
C LEU A 619 -146.28 34.62 79.77
N GLN A 620 -146.24 34.34 78.46
CA GLN A 620 -147.38 34.57 77.57
C GLN A 620 -148.50 33.54 77.77
N SER A 621 -148.20 32.29 78.15
CA SER A 621 -149.23 31.28 78.41
C SER A 621 -150.05 31.59 79.68
N GLN A 622 -149.38 31.90 80.79
CA GLN A 622 -150.00 32.05 82.12
C GLN A 622 -151.03 33.18 82.24
N LEU A 623 -151.02 34.16 81.32
CA LEU A 623 -151.99 35.25 81.31
C LEU A 623 -153.38 34.81 80.79
N ASN A 624 -153.47 33.72 80.03
CA ASN A 624 -154.70 33.33 79.32
C ASN A 624 -155.64 32.41 80.14
N ASP A 625 -155.14 31.77 81.19
CA ASP A 625 -155.88 30.72 81.94
C ASP A 625 -156.67 31.23 83.17
N ALA A 626 -156.63 32.54 83.46
CA ALA A 626 -157.09 33.08 84.75
C ALA A 626 -158.56 33.56 84.82
N GLU A 627 -159.25 33.83 83.70
CA GLU A 627 -160.52 34.60 83.69
C GLU A 627 -161.77 33.86 83.16
N ARG A 628 -162.05 32.62 83.59
CA ARG A 628 -163.34 31.94 83.27
C ARG A 628 -163.96 31.10 84.39
N SER A 629 -164.64 31.74 85.37
CA SER A 629 -165.59 31.02 86.26
C SER A 629 -166.67 31.85 87.01
N SER A 630 -167.27 32.91 86.45
CA SER A 630 -168.57 33.46 86.93
C SER A 630 -169.14 34.57 86.04
N VAL A 631 -170.46 34.75 85.87
CA VAL A 631 -171.48 33.89 85.22
C VAL A 631 -172.73 34.77 84.97
N GLN A 632 -173.10 35.03 83.70
CA GLN A 632 -174.46 35.40 83.21
C GLN A 632 -174.43 35.85 81.73
N MET A 633 -175.34 35.32 80.90
CA MET A 633 -175.78 35.80 79.57
C MET A 633 -174.79 35.89 78.38
N SER A 634 -175.40 35.97 77.19
CA SER A 634 -174.86 36.23 75.84
C SER A 634 -174.19 35.06 75.08
N SER A 635 -174.25 35.15 73.74
CA SER A 635 -174.03 34.08 72.76
C SER A 635 -172.57 33.95 72.32
N PRO A 636 -172.14 32.80 71.74
CA PRO A 636 -170.76 32.60 71.30
C PRO A 636 -170.42 33.40 70.01
N GLY A 637 -169.80 34.57 70.18
CA GLY A 637 -169.15 35.34 69.12
C GLY A 637 -168.30 36.48 69.71
N GLY A 638 -167.20 36.91 69.10
CA GLY A 638 -166.53 36.42 67.89
C GLY A 638 -165.39 37.35 67.45
N PHE A 639 -164.76 37.08 66.29
CA PHE A 639 -163.67 37.89 65.67
C PHE A 639 -162.35 37.92 66.50
N VAL A 640 -161.17 38.39 66.05
CA VAL A 640 -160.55 38.81 64.76
C VAL A 640 -159.02 38.53 64.89
N SER A 641 -158.10 38.43 63.92
CA SER A 641 -157.96 38.65 62.45
C SER A 641 -157.04 37.51 61.89
N ARG A 642 -156.77 37.26 60.60
CA ARG A 642 -156.86 37.99 59.30
C ARG A 642 -155.76 39.05 59.00
N ALA A 643 -154.61 38.58 58.51
CA ALA A 643 -153.86 39.09 57.33
C ALA A 643 -152.67 38.12 57.09
N GLN A 644 -152.26 37.67 55.89
CA GLN A 644 -152.19 38.23 54.52
C GLN A 644 -151.13 39.33 54.33
N TYR A 645 -150.60 39.37 53.10
CA TYR A 645 -149.56 40.29 52.59
C TYR A 645 -148.12 40.01 53.07
N SER A 646 -147.06 40.27 52.28
CA SER A 646 -146.88 40.23 50.81
C SER A 646 -145.41 40.49 50.46
N LEU A 647 -145.08 40.39 49.16
CA LEU A 647 -143.85 40.84 48.48
C LEU A 647 -142.59 39.99 48.78
N SER A 648 -141.76 39.55 47.82
CA SER A 648 -141.36 39.98 46.45
C SER A 648 -140.04 40.77 46.42
N SER A 649 -139.12 40.27 45.58
CA SER A 649 -138.00 41.03 44.98
C SER A 649 -136.89 41.50 45.96
N ALA A 650 -135.70 41.93 45.53
CA ALA A 650 -135.16 42.03 44.17
C ALA A 650 -133.66 41.72 44.10
N SER A 651 -133.21 41.48 42.86
CA SER A 651 -131.84 41.41 42.36
C SER A 651 -131.02 42.73 42.46
N THR A 652 -129.75 42.63 42.04
CA THR A 652 -128.71 43.67 41.85
C THR A 652 -127.96 44.09 43.12
N SER A 653 -126.62 44.18 43.19
CA SER A 653 -125.53 44.53 42.25
C SER A 653 -125.13 46.01 42.24
N SER A 654 -124.18 46.38 43.10
CA SER A 654 -123.02 47.20 42.74
C SER A 654 -121.81 46.79 43.61
N ARG A 655 -120.66 46.44 43.00
CA ARG A 655 -119.49 47.29 42.66
C ARG A 655 -118.72 47.86 43.87
N TYR A 656 -117.42 47.58 43.87
CA TYR A 656 -116.32 48.47 44.27
C TYR A 656 -116.16 48.74 45.80
N SER A 657 -114.94 48.91 46.33
CA SER A 657 -113.62 48.79 45.68
C SER A 657 -112.45 48.59 46.65
N GLN A 658 -111.32 48.24 46.04
CA GLN A 658 -109.95 48.36 46.55
C GLN A 658 -109.52 47.34 47.64
N GLN A 659 -108.23 46.98 47.72
CA GLN A 659 -107.08 47.57 47.01
C GLN A 659 -106.16 46.51 46.37
N CYS A 660 -105.72 46.80 45.14
CA CYS A 660 -104.50 46.37 44.42
C CYS A 660 -103.99 44.92 44.62
N CYS A 661 -103.94 44.10 43.56
CA CYS A 661 -102.88 44.08 42.53
C CYS A 661 -101.50 43.62 43.07
N LEU A 662 -100.75 42.75 42.39
CA LEU A 662 -100.69 42.52 40.93
C LEU A 662 -100.83 41.05 40.50
N LYS A 663 -101.39 40.84 39.30
CA LYS A 663 -101.04 39.71 38.44
C LYS A 663 -99.75 40.04 37.69
N THR A 664 -98.83 39.09 37.60
CA THR A 664 -97.89 38.97 36.47
C THR A 664 -97.75 37.51 36.05
N ASN A 665 -98.78 37.00 35.38
CA ASN A 665 -98.58 35.87 34.47
C ASN A 665 -97.93 36.43 33.19
N LEU A 666 -96.66 36.11 32.95
CA LEU A 666 -96.07 36.25 31.63
C LEU A 666 -95.45 34.92 31.19
N THR A 667 -96.18 34.31 30.26
CA THR A 667 -95.72 33.52 29.11
C THR A 667 -94.38 32.79 29.25
N GLY A 668 -94.46 31.46 29.34
CA GLY A 668 -93.26 30.62 29.28
C GLY A 668 -92.56 30.67 27.92
N SER A 669 -91.36 30.10 27.86
CA SER A 669 -90.71 29.73 26.61
C SER A 669 -90.26 28.28 26.64
N LYS A 670 -90.63 27.51 25.61
CA LYS A 670 -89.96 26.24 25.29
C LYS A 670 -88.56 26.55 24.76
N MET A 671 -87.63 26.98 25.62
CA MET A 671 -86.24 27.18 25.24
C MET A 671 -85.51 25.84 25.17
N ALA A 672 -85.70 25.16 24.04
CA ALA A 672 -84.79 24.13 23.57
C ALA A 672 -83.44 24.77 23.17
N ARG A 673 -82.70 25.28 24.16
CA ARG A 673 -81.32 25.74 23.99
C ARG A 673 -80.38 24.74 24.64
N ARG A 674 -79.54 24.13 23.79
CA ARG A 674 -78.28 23.51 24.20
C ARG A 674 -77.56 24.46 25.17
N ILE A 675 -77.37 24.04 26.41
CA ILE A 675 -76.10 24.37 27.07
C ILE A 675 -75.06 23.59 26.25
N PRO A 676 -74.11 24.27 25.59
CA PRO A 676 -73.05 23.54 24.89
C PRO A 676 -72.25 22.77 25.94
N ARG A 677 -71.83 21.54 25.62
CA ARG A 677 -70.61 20.99 26.25
C ARG A 677 -69.54 22.10 26.18
N PRO A 678 -68.68 22.29 27.20
CA PRO A 678 -67.52 23.14 27.03
C PRO A 678 -66.83 22.68 25.74
N LYS A 679 -66.70 23.60 24.77
CA LYS A 679 -66.05 23.25 23.51
C LYS A 679 -64.62 22.87 23.90
N THR A 680 -64.32 21.58 23.81
CA THR A 680 -62.96 21.10 23.68
C THR A 680 -62.41 21.76 22.43
N VAL A 681 -61.78 22.91 22.60
CA VAL A 681 -60.91 23.50 21.60
C VAL A 681 -59.98 22.36 21.19
N PRO A 682 -59.83 22.07 19.88
CA PRO A 682 -58.76 21.20 19.44
C PRO A 682 -57.45 21.95 19.69
N ILE A 683 -56.98 21.91 20.95
CA ILE A 683 -55.62 22.25 21.32
C ILE A 683 -54.77 21.35 20.44
N LYS A 684 -54.13 21.96 19.44
CA LYS A 684 -53.16 21.29 18.59
C LYS A 684 -51.95 20.98 19.45
N TYR A 685 -52.04 19.91 20.23
CA TYR A 685 -50.86 19.14 20.57
C TYR A 685 -50.21 18.75 19.25
N LYS A 686 -49.18 19.50 18.87
CA LYS A 686 -48.13 19.00 17.99
C LYS A 686 -47.46 17.84 18.71
N LYS A 687 -48.12 16.68 18.69
CA LYS A 687 -47.44 15.41 18.85
C LYS A 687 -46.52 15.33 17.64
N ARG A 688 -45.26 15.74 17.80
CA ARG A 688 -44.18 15.02 17.11
C ARG A 688 -44.23 13.61 17.70
N ILE A 689 -45.02 12.76 17.05
CA ILE A 689 -44.54 11.41 16.86
C ILE A 689 -43.57 11.58 15.70
N ASP A 690 -42.28 11.63 16.00
CA ASP A 690 -41.26 11.47 14.98
C ASP A 690 -41.29 9.96 14.66
N ASP A 691 -42.19 9.57 13.75
CA ASP A 691 -42.33 8.20 13.25
C ASP A 691 -41.08 7.80 12.46
N VAL A 692 -40.03 7.43 13.19
CA VAL A 692 -38.88 6.71 12.63
C VAL A 692 -39.35 5.30 12.30
N PHE A 693 -40.04 5.17 11.17
CA PHE A 693 -40.36 3.88 10.58
C PHE A 693 -39.06 3.14 10.27
N LEU A 694 -38.81 2.08 11.03
CA LEU A 694 -37.90 1.01 10.66
C LEU A 694 -38.28 0.51 9.25
N PRO A 695 -37.36 0.52 8.27
CA PRO A 695 -37.56 -0.20 7.03
C PRO A 695 -37.45 -1.70 7.34
N SER A 696 -38.60 -2.37 7.48
CA SER A 696 -38.63 -3.83 7.56
C SER A 696 -38.10 -4.42 6.25
N VAL A 697 -37.14 -5.34 6.33
CA VAL A 697 -36.69 -6.12 5.18
C VAL A 697 -37.87 -6.89 4.59
N ALA A 698 -38.21 -6.60 3.35
CA ALA A 698 -39.17 -7.36 2.55
C ALA A 698 -38.66 -7.42 1.10
N GLU A 699 -38.78 -8.60 0.50
CA GLU A 699 -38.14 -8.97 -0.76
C GLU A 699 -38.66 -8.17 -1.95
N ASN A 700 -37.78 -7.93 -2.93
CA ASN A 700 -38.15 -8.03 -4.34
C ASN A 700 -36.95 -8.53 -5.15
N VAL A 701 -37.10 -9.72 -5.73
CA VAL A 701 -36.09 -10.37 -6.57
C VAL A 701 -36.38 -10.08 -8.03
N GLN A 702 -35.40 -9.55 -8.77
CA GLN A 702 -35.37 -9.73 -10.23
C GLN A 702 -33.96 -9.64 -10.84
N LEU A 703 -33.26 -10.77 -10.76
CA LEU A 703 -32.44 -11.37 -11.82
C LEU A 703 -31.71 -10.44 -12.82
N THR A 704 -30.39 -10.35 -12.67
CA THR A 704 -29.47 -10.54 -13.79
C THR A 704 -28.50 -11.68 -13.45
N ALA A 705 -28.28 -12.59 -14.39
CA ALA A 705 -27.61 -13.87 -14.11
C ALA A 705 -26.13 -13.85 -14.51
N PHE A 706 -25.29 -14.43 -13.66
CA PHE A 706 -24.05 -15.08 -14.08
C PHE A 706 -24.00 -16.50 -13.53
N GLN A 707 -23.63 -17.44 -14.40
CA GLN A 707 -23.85 -18.87 -14.21
C GLN A 707 -22.55 -19.57 -13.83
N VAL A 708 -22.36 -19.87 -12.54
CA VAL A 708 -21.27 -20.75 -12.07
C VAL A 708 -21.84 -22.15 -11.84
N GLN A 709 -21.44 -23.11 -12.67
CA GLN A 709 -21.87 -24.50 -12.54
C GLN A 709 -21.17 -25.17 -11.33
N THR A 710 -21.95 -25.51 -10.30
CA THR A 710 -21.46 -26.36 -9.21
C THR A 710 -21.48 -27.82 -9.63
N ALA A 711 -20.35 -28.32 -10.14
CA ALA A 711 -20.16 -29.74 -10.36
C ALA A 711 -20.00 -30.48 -9.02
N PRO A 712 -20.71 -31.61 -8.78
CA PRO A 712 -20.57 -32.37 -7.54
C PRO A 712 -19.23 -33.13 -7.53
N SER A 713 -18.39 -32.84 -6.53
CA SER A 713 -17.09 -33.49 -6.32
C SER A 713 -17.24 -34.94 -5.82
N ARG A 714 -17.62 -35.86 -6.71
CA ARG A 714 -17.38 -37.29 -6.49
C ARG A 714 -15.88 -37.52 -6.38
N ILE A 715 -15.44 -38.02 -5.23
CA ILE A 715 -14.12 -38.63 -5.06
C ILE A 715 -14.22 -40.11 -5.47
N PRO A 716 -13.57 -40.57 -6.56
CA PRO A 716 -13.34 -41.98 -6.79
C PRO A 716 -12.02 -42.38 -6.12
N PHE A 717 -12.10 -43.14 -5.02
CA PHE A 717 -10.95 -43.94 -4.60
C PHE A 717 -10.65 -44.99 -5.68
N ARG A 718 -9.39 -45.10 -6.09
CA ARG A 718 -8.82 -46.35 -6.61
C ARG A 718 -7.36 -46.49 -6.15
N PRO A 719 -6.92 -47.72 -5.84
CA PRO A 719 -5.51 -48.03 -5.57
C PRO A 719 -4.78 -48.40 -6.87
N ASP A 720 -3.52 -48.78 -6.71
CA ASP A 720 -2.58 -49.31 -7.71
C ASP A 720 -2.12 -48.24 -8.75
N TRP A 721 -0.82 -48.00 -8.99
CA TRP A 721 0.40 -48.76 -8.67
C TRP A 721 1.45 -47.89 -7.96
#